data_AF-A0A7U3Q1J9-F1
#
_entry.id   AF-A0A7U3Q1J9-F1
#
_cell.length_a   1.000
_cell.length_b   1.000
_cell.length_c   1.000
_cell.angle_alpha   90.00
_cell.angle_beta   90.00
_cell.angle_gamma   90.00
#
_symmetry.space_group_name_H-M   'P 1'
#
loop_
_entity.id
_entity.type
_entity.pdbx_description
1 polymer ?
#
loop_
_entity_poly.entity_id
_entity_poly.type
_entity_poly.pdbx_seq_one_letter_code
_entity_poly.pdbx_strand_id
1 'polypeptide(L)'
;MTQPRTISPSIHLVYLVLYLLFSNQTRNIRLLNVTPSPIMAANPNDTILDTLRHIQRSQTQLLTSVETLTERLNAQESKATASPQALALADVLDYDASYAMSSSDALHQNSKDSTSIPVQAVPAPGFRSNLTSRIVLTTYPKQIGIAPLVMNWGNPDPLKRGPVVVSRSPSTIRRRNDKYSGGSYAIYYALAVASKELNVDHRPDFTNTEPAAQIGPFLHWGDPRKIVAMDPWGHLTPWIFKDILKQEQVDVRPTIAITKAHMRLPELEDSVTKGRLVPDGKVCLNELGELAVTKFAVEPVWYLPGVAERFGIDEGTLRRSLFEHTGGSYPELITRGDIKVFLPPIGGLTVYCFGDPDKMSDEHVRLSLRIHDECNGSDVFGSDICTCRPYLIFGIEEAVKEAQNGGSGVVIYFRKEGRALGEVTKVRISMFLVSPSLEVVYNARKRGEDRASDYFLRTENIAGVKDMRFQALMPDILHWLGIKKIDRMLSMSNMKHDAIVGQGIPILERVELPEDLIPADSRVEIDAKINAGYFTAGKRLTAEELQSVQGRMWEDSLSAYQNLDFKGPITNMAVGKNKRLSKGKKGLKKKTVDPFSRKDWYSIKAPSSFSVRDVGKTLVNRTTGLKNANDALKGRIVEVSLADLQKDEEHSFRKVRLRVDEVQGKNCLTNFHGLDFTSDKLRSLVRKWQTLIEANVTVKTTDDYLIRLFAIGFTKRRPNQIKKTTYAASSQIRAIRRKMTDIIQREASSCTLTQLTSKLIPEVIGREIEKSTVGIYPLQNVHIRKVKLLKAPKFDLGALMALHGESGTDDQGQKVEREFKERVLAEV
;
A
#
# COMPACT_ATOMS: atom_id res chain seq x y z
N MET A 1 -45.00 -21.01 -0.55
CA MET A 1 -44.02 -21.17 0.54
C MET A 1 -42.96 -20.08 0.41
N THR A 2 -42.76 -19.36 1.51
CA THR A 2 -41.62 -18.49 1.91
C THR A 2 -41.28 -17.20 1.15
N GLN A 3 -41.38 -16.12 1.93
CA GLN A 3 -41.30 -14.68 1.67
C GLN A 3 -39.91 -14.10 1.28
N PRO A 4 -39.85 -12.87 0.73
CA PRO A 4 -38.63 -12.09 0.56
C PRO A 4 -38.29 -11.23 1.80
N ARG A 5 -37.01 -11.17 2.18
CA ARG A 5 -36.50 -10.35 3.30
C ARG A 5 -36.31 -8.89 2.90
N THR A 6 -36.92 -8.01 3.67
CA THR A 6 -36.78 -6.55 3.73
C THR A 6 -35.52 -6.10 4.46
N ILE A 7 -34.85 -5.05 3.99
CA ILE A 7 -33.69 -4.40 4.64
C ILE A 7 -34.15 -3.05 5.26
N SER A 8 -33.73 -2.80 6.51
CA SER A 8 -34.19 -1.76 7.45
C SER A 8 -33.67 -0.32 7.17
N PRO A 9 -34.47 0.75 7.44
CA PRO A 9 -34.14 2.16 7.21
C PRO A 9 -33.59 2.90 8.44
N SER A 10 -32.57 2.37 9.14
CA SER A 10 -32.06 2.99 10.38
C SER A 10 -30.85 3.94 10.19
N ILE A 11 -30.29 4.03 8.98
CA ILE A 11 -29.04 4.80 8.73
C ILE A 11 -29.32 6.25 8.30
N HIS A 12 -30.52 6.56 7.79
CA HIS A 12 -30.83 7.90 7.29
C HIS A 12 -31.22 8.92 8.36
N LEU A 13 -31.70 8.48 9.53
CA LEU A 13 -32.19 9.40 10.57
C LEU A 13 -31.05 10.09 11.33
N VAL A 14 -29.88 9.44 11.46
CA VAL A 14 -28.71 10.00 12.16
C VAL A 14 -28.06 11.13 11.37
N TYR A 15 -28.09 11.06 10.03
CA TYR A 15 -27.55 12.11 9.16
C TYR A 15 -28.45 13.36 9.11
N LEU A 16 -29.75 13.21 9.30
CA LEU A 16 -30.70 14.33 9.22
C LEU A 16 -30.67 15.21 10.49
N VAL A 17 -30.46 14.62 11.66
CA VAL A 17 -30.41 15.34 12.95
C VAL A 17 -29.12 16.15 13.11
N LEU A 18 -27.99 15.65 12.62
CA LEU A 18 -26.72 16.40 12.61
C LEU A 18 -26.69 17.56 11.60
N TYR A 19 -27.50 17.49 10.53
CA TYR A 19 -27.55 18.53 9.50
C TYR A 19 -28.47 19.71 9.87
N LEU A 20 -29.46 19.49 10.74
CA LEU A 20 -30.42 20.52 11.16
C LEU A 20 -29.93 21.40 12.32
N LEU A 21 -28.91 20.96 13.08
CA LEU A 21 -28.36 21.71 14.21
C LEU A 21 -27.37 22.83 13.83
N PHE A 22 -26.88 22.86 12.58
CA PHE A 22 -25.86 23.84 12.14
C PHE A 22 -26.38 24.96 11.22
N SER A 23 -27.68 25.00 10.88
CA SER A 23 -28.20 25.86 9.80
C SER A 23 -29.19 26.95 10.24
N ASN A 24 -29.29 27.28 11.53
CA ASN A 24 -30.16 28.35 12.01
C ASN A 24 -29.36 29.52 12.60
N GLN A 25 -28.78 30.34 11.72
CA GLN A 25 -28.49 31.73 12.07
C GLN A 25 -28.53 32.64 10.83
N THR A 26 -29.44 33.61 10.91
CA THR A 26 -29.48 34.91 10.22
C THR A 26 -29.84 34.99 8.72
N ARG A 27 -31.06 35.47 8.50
CA ARG A 27 -31.63 36.09 7.30
C ARG A 27 -31.27 37.59 7.25
N ASN A 28 -31.08 38.16 6.05
CA ASN A 28 -31.62 39.47 5.54
C ASN A 28 -30.79 39.99 4.34
N ILE A 29 -31.36 40.03 3.12
CA ILE A 29 -31.93 41.20 2.38
C ILE A 29 -30.86 42.19 1.84
N ARG A 30 -30.67 42.30 0.50
CA ARG A 30 -31.26 43.31 -0.43
C ARG A 30 -30.51 43.35 -1.78
N LEU A 31 -31.28 43.37 -2.86
CA LEU A 31 -30.90 43.47 -4.28
C LEU A 31 -30.62 44.92 -4.69
N LEU A 32 -29.65 45.15 -5.57
CA LEU A 32 -29.67 46.28 -6.53
C LEU A 32 -29.02 45.85 -7.86
N ASN A 33 -29.83 45.94 -8.92
CA ASN A 33 -29.49 45.75 -10.34
C ASN A 33 -28.94 47.05 -10.93
N VAL A 34 -27.90 46.99 -11.77
CA VAL A 34 -27.74 47.92 -12.91
C VAL A 34 -27.07 47.17 -14.08
N THR A 35 -27.68 47.27 -15.25
CA THR A 35 -27.30 46.74 -16.56
C THR A 35 -26.33 47.66 -17.34
N PRO A 36 -25.62 47.17 -18.37
CA PRO A 36 -24.46 47.83 -18.98
C PRO A 36 -24.72 48.38 -20.39
N SER A 37 -23.78 49.19 -20.91
CA SER A 37 -23.71 49.59 -22.33
C SER A 37 -22.25 49.81 -22.80
N PRO A 38 -21.96 49.78 -24.12
CA PRO A 38 -20.84 49.00 -24.66
C PRO A 38 -19.76 49.78 -25.46
N ILE A 39 -18.58 49.13 -25.54
CA ILE A 39 -17.60 48.97 -26.65
C ILE A 39 -17.55 50.03 -27.77
N MET A 40 -16.36 50.61 -27.97
CA MET A 40 -15.82 51.06 -29.28
C MET A 40 -14.31 50.75 -29.36
N ALA A 41 -13.87 50.28 -30.53
CA ALA A 41 -12.50 49.86 -30.85
C ALA A 41 -11.69 51.02 -31.47
N ALA A 42 -10.36 51.07 -31.24
CA ALA A 42 -9.45 52.01 -31.88
C ALA A 42 -8.06 51.39 -32.18
N ASN A 43 -7.41 51.94 -33.21
CA ASN A 43 -6.30 51.40 -34.01
C ASN A 43 -4.92 51.26 -33.32
N PRO A 44 -3.99 50.43 -33.84
CA PRO A 44 -2.77 49.99 -33.16
C PRO A 44 -1.67 51.05 -32.94
N ASN A 45 -1.63 52.14 -33.72
CA ASN A 45 -0.48 53.06 -33.67
C ASN A 45 -0.53 54.07 -32.51
N ASP A 46 -1.71 54.40 -31.98
CA ASP A 46 -1.83 55.22 -30.75
C ASP A 46 -1.41 54.44 -29.50
N THR A 47 -1.60 53.11 -29.52
CA THR A 47 -1.24 52.26 -28.39
C THR A 47 0.27 52.22 -28.13
N ILE A 48 1.10 52.33 -29.18
CA ILE A 48 2.56 52.27 -29.03
C ILE A 48 3.09 53.57 -28.41
N LEU A 49 2.62 54.74 -28.85
CA LEU A 49 3.01 56.03 -28.28
C LEU A 49 2.57 56.17 -26.81
N ASP A 50 1.39 55.66 -26.46
CA ASP A 50 0.94 55.66 -25.07
C ASP A 50 1.70 54.65 -24.20
N THR A 51 2.11 53.50 -24.76
CA THR A 51 3.01 52.57 -24.03
C THR A 51 4.39 53.17 -23.78
N LEU A 52 4.97 53.92 -24.73
CA LEU A 52 6.25 54.59 -24.54
C LEU A 52 6.17 55.70 -23.49
N ARG A 53 5.10 56.51 -23.49
CA ARG A 53 4.86 57.51 -22.44
C ARG A 53 4.65 56.87 -21.07
N HIS A 54 3.99 55.71 -21.01
CA HIS A 54 3.81 54.95 -19.78
C HIS A 54 5.13 54.40 -19.24
N ILE A 55 6.00 53.90 -20.11
CA ILE A 55 7.34 53.43 -19.73
C ILE A 55 8.17 54.59 -19.17
N GLN A 56 8.16 55.75 -19.83
CA GLN A 56 8.90 56.94 -19.37
C GLN A 56 8.40 57.43 -18.00
N ARG A 57 7.08 57.42 -17.75
CA ARG A 57 6.48 57.73 -16.43
C ARG A 57 6.85 56.71 -15.36
N SER A 58 6.93 55.42 -15.71
CA SER A 58 7.32 54.37 -14.76
C SER A 58 8.79 54.49 -14.35
N GLN A 59 9.68 54.90 -15.26
CA GLN A 59 11.10 55.12 -14.97
C GLN A 59 11.30 56.34 -14.04
N THR A 60 10.52 57.41 -14.23
CA THR A 60 10.57 58.58 -13.33
C THR A 60 10.03 58.28 -11.93
N GLN A 61 8.99 57.43 -11.81
CA GLN A 61 8.49 56.96 -10.52
C GLN A 61 9.47 56.04 -9.78
N LEU A 62 10.20 55.20 -10.51
CA LEU A 62 11.24 54.36 -9.92
C LEU A 62 12.41 55.20 -9.41
N LEU A 63 12.85 56.21 -10.16
CA LEU A 63 13.92 57.13 -9.71
C LEU A 63 13.53 57.86 -8.42
N THR A 64 12.33 58.43 -8.34
CA THR A 64 11.84 59.08 -7.11
C THR A 64 11.69 58.11 -5.94
N SER A 65 11.33 56.85 -6.21
CA SER A 65 11.25 55.80 -5.17
C SER A 65 12.64 55.40 -4.66
N VAL A 66 13.66 55.40 -5.51
CA VAL A 66 15.04 55.11 -5.13
C VAL A 66 15.65 56.26 -4.34
N GLU A 67 15.39 57.51 -4.73
CA GLU A 67 15.83 58.70 -3.99
C GLU A 67 15.23 58.73 -2.57
N THR A 68 13.93 58.48 -2.43
CA THR A 68 13.25 58.43 -1.13
C THR A 68 13.71 57.26 -0.23
N LEU A 69 14.13 56.13 -0.82
CA LEU A 69 14.75 55.04 -0.05
C LEU A 69 16.17 55.38 0.39
N THR A 70 16.92 56.10 -0.43
CA THR A 70 18.28 56.55 -0.12
C THR A 70 18.27 57.58 1.01
N GLU A 71 17.30 58.51 1.01
CA GLU A 71 17.09 59.47 2.10
C GLU A 71 16.72 58.78 3.42
N ARG A 72 15.90 57.71 3.37
CA ARG A 72 15.53 56.93 4.57
C ARG A 72 16.71 56.14 5.15
N LEU A 73 17.61 55.65 4.31
CA LEU A 73 18.83 54.96 4.73
C LEU A 73 19.80 55.93 5.41
N ASN A 74 20.02 57.11 4.84
CA ASN A 74 20.86 58.16 5.43
C ASN A 74 20.28 58.69 6.76
N ALA A 75 18.95 58.70 6.91
CA ALA A 75 18.27 59.05 8.16
C ALA A 75 18.36 57.95 9.25
N GLN A 76 18.66 56.70 8.88
CA GLN A 76 18.89 55.60 9.82
C GLN A 76 20.36 55.53 10.29
N GLU A 77 21.32 55.85 9.42
CA GLU A 77 22.73 55.91 9.81
C GLU A 77 23.04 57.04 10.78
N SER A 78 22.34 58.18 10.69
CA SER A 78 22.49 59.32 11.61
C SER A 78 21.93 59.07 13.03
N LYS A 79 21.19 57.97 13.26
CA LYS A 79 20.69 57.57 14.59
C LYS A 79 21.56 56.53 15.32
N ALA A 80 22.59 55.98 14.66
CA ALA A 80 23.41 54.90 15.21
C ALA A 80 24.72 55.37 15.88
N THR A 81 24.99 56.68 15.94
CA THR A 81 26.23 57.25 16.50
C THR A 81 25.93 58.23 17.66
N ALA A 82 25.54 57.68 18.81
CA ALA A 82 25.71 58.31 20.13
C ALA A 82 25.99 57.23 21.18
N SER A 83 26.96 57.52 22.04
CA SER A 83 27.87 56.64 22.81
C SER A 83 27.31 55.82 24.00
N PRO A 84 28.11 54.87 24.54
CA PRO A 84 27.71 53.84 25.52
C PRO A 84 28.19 54.11 26.97
N GLN A 85 27.57 53.50 27.99
CA GLN A 85 28.25 53.10 29.25
C GLN A 85 27.41 52.23 30.23
N ALA A 86 28.08 51.16 30.71
CA ALA A 86 28.08 50.53 32.05
C ALA A 86 26.89 49.71 32.63
N LEU A 87 27.16 48.41 32.80
CA LEU A 87 26.98 47.54 33.98
C LEU A 87 25.59 47.36 34.65
N ALA A 88 25.02 46.15 34.56
CA ALA A 88 24.91 45.18 35.68
C ALA A 88 23.86 44.09 35.36
N LEU A 89 24.15 42.86 35.77
CA LEU A 89 23.39 41.63 35.51
C LEU A 89 22.76 41.17 36.84
N ALA A 90 21.45 41.34 37.01
CA ALA A 90 20.60 40.64 37.99
C ALA A 90 19.10 40.85 37.66
N ASP A 91 18.31 39.81 37.94
CA ASP A 91 16.84 39.69 37.96
C ASP A 91 16.13 39.72 36.59
N VAL A 92 15.30 38.74 36.22
CA VAL A 92 14.05 38.33 36.90
C VAL A 92 13.74 36.84 36.66
N LEU A 93 13.56 36.08 37.75
CA LEU A 93 12.70 34.90 37.86
C LEU A 93 11.37 35.33 38.52
N ASP A 94 10.31 34.59 38.18
CA ASP A 94 9.01 34.44 38.85
C ASP A 94 8.04 35.62 38.97
N TYR A 95 6.82 35.44 38.42
CA TYR A 95 5.63 35.44 39.28
C TYR A 95 4.45 34.64 38.70
N ASP A 96 3.76 34.02 39.64
CA ASP A 96 2.83 32.90 39.67
C ASP A 96 1.34 33.21 39.37
N ALA A 97 0.58 32.11 39.27
CA ALA A 97 -0.78 31.84 39.74
C ALA A 97 -1.80 32.98 40.02
N SER A 98 -2.96 32.89 39.35
CA SER A 98 -4.31 32.98 39.95
C SER A 98 -5.31 32.38 38.94
N TYR A 99 -6.12 31.38 39.26
CA TYR A 99 -7.40 31.58 39.92
C TYR A 99 -7.95 30.20 40.37
N ALA A 100 -8.17 30.03 41.68
CA ALA A 100 -8.95 28.96 42.25
C ALA A 100 -9.85 29.52 43.36
N MET A 101 -10.97 28.83 43.56
CA MET A 101 -11.93 28.89 44.67
C MET A 101 -13.19 29.76 44.45
N SER A 102 -14.30 29.06 44.23
CA SER A 102 -15.45 29.22 45.13
C SER A 102 -16.14 27.87 45.32
N SER A 103 -16.14 27.36 46.55
CA SER A 103 -17.00 26.30 47.05
C SER A 103 -18.15 26.94 47.83
N SER A 104 -19.39 26.54 47.55
CA SER A 104 -20.49 26.63 48.50
C SER A 104 -21.43 25.43 48.34
N ASP A 105 -21.46 24.60 49.39
CA ASP A 105 -22.55 23.68 49.68
C ASP A 105 -23.74 24.47 50.26
N ALA A 106 -24.98 24.10 49.88
CA ALA A 106 -26.10 23.82 50.79
C ALA A 106 -27.50 23.91 50.10
N LEU A 107 -28.28 22.83 50.30
CA LEU A 107 -29.73 22.78 50.62
C LEU A 107 -30.80 23.25 49.60
N HIS A 108 -31.61 22.30 49.10
CA HIS A 108 -33.10 22.22 49.13
C HIS A 108 -33.60 21.25 48.03
N GLN A 109 -34.16 20.08 48.38
CA GLN A 109 -35.56 19.78 48.75
C GLN A 109 -36.50 19.49 47.56
N ASN A 110 -37.28 18.44 47.77
CA ASN A 110 -38.30 17.82 46.90
C ASN A 110 -39.43 18.74 46.42
N SER A 111 -39.95 18.46 45.22
CA SER A 111 -41.40 18.40 44.90
C SER A 111 -41.60 17.78 43.49
N LYS A 112 -42.25 16.61 43.36
CA LYS A 112 -43.67 16.40 42.94
C LYS A 112 -44.04 17.14 41.65
N ASP A 113 -44.78 16.64 40.66
CA ASP A 113 -45.53 15.41 40.39
C ASP A 113 -45.83 15.43 38.88
N SER A 114 -45.92 14.30 38.19
CA SER A 114 -46.99 14.04 37.21
C SER A 114 -46.91 12.62 36.68
N THR A 115 -47.89 11.86 37.14
CA THR A 115 -48.31 10.55 36.68
C THR A 115 -48.50 10.48 35.17
N SER A 116 -47.80 9.58 34.50
CA SER A 116 -48.34 8.87 33.36
C SER A 116 -47.79 7.44 33.35
N ILE A 117 -48.70 6.48 33.44
CA ILE A 117 -48.42 5.04 33.33
C ILE A 117 -48.12 4.75 31.86
N PRO A 118 -47.05 4.02 31.52
CA PRO A 118 -47.02 3.26 30.29
C PRO A 118 -47.00 1.76 30.58
N VAL A 119 -48.00 1.13 29.98
CA VAL A 119 -48.16 -0.29 29.64
C VAL A 119 -46.82 -0.99 29.41
N GLN A 120 -46.68 -2.18 30.04
CA GLN A 120 -45.58 -3.12 29.83
C GLN A 120 -45.39 -3.44 28.34
N ALA A 121 -44.24 -3.04 27.79
CA ALA A 121 -43.67 -3.66 26.61
C ALA A 121 -42.41 -4.41 27.05
N VAL A 122 -42.42 -5.73 26.86
CA VAL A 122 -41.24 -6.58 27.04
C VAL A 122 -40.13 -6.07 26.11
N PRO A 123 -38.94 -5.68 26.61
CA PRO A 123 -37.85 -5.32 25.72
C PRO A 123 -37.29 -6.58 25.08
N ALA A 124 -37.25 -6.60 23.75
CA ALA A 124 -36.38 -7.49 22.98
C ALA A 124 -34.93 -7.39 23.51
N PRO A 125 -34.12 -8.47 23.43
CA PRO A 125 -32.76 -8.48 23.99
C PRO A 125 -31.91 -7.39 23.34
N GLY A 126 -31.74 -6.28 24.07
CA GLY A 126 -30.92 -5.16 23.67
C GLY A 126 -29.45 -5.55 23.69
N PHE A 127 -28.78 -5.41 22.55
CA PHE A 127 -27.32 -5.44 22.43
C PHE A 127 -26.70 -4.36 23.33
N ARG A 128 -26.23 -4.76 24.51
CA ARG A 128 -25.37 -3.89 25.34
C ARG A 128 -23.97 -3.84 24.73
N SER A 129 -23.48 -2.64 24.41
CA SER A 129 -22.08 -2.44 24.02
C SER A 129 -21.20 -2.49 25.28
N ASN A 130 -20.29 -3.47 25.35
CA ASN A 130 -19.30 -3.59 26.44
C ASN A 130 -18.17 -2.54 26.41
N LEU A 131 -18.26 -1.53 25.54
CA LEU A 131 -17.28 -0.43 25.47
C LEU A 131 -17.71 0.68 26.44
N THR A 132 -16.88 0.97 27.44
CA THR A 132 -17.08 2.09 28.35
C THR A 132 -17.14 3.40 27.56
N SER A 133 -18.03 4.34 27.94
CA SER A 133 -18.17 5.64 27.28
C SER A 133 -16.91 6.52 27.35
N ARG A 134 -15.97 6.21 28.25
CA ARG A 134 -14.71 6.94 28.45
C ARG A 134 -13.53 6.13 27.92
N ILE A 135 -12.83 6.67 26.92
CA ILE A 135 -11.56 6.14 26.41
C ILE A 135 -10.40 6.73 27.23
N VAL A 136 -9.60 5.88 27.85
CA VAL A 136 -8.37 6.31 28.54
C VAL A 136 -7.23 6.34 27.52
N LEU A 137 -6.81 7.55 27.12
CA LEU A 137 -5.77 7.74 26.11
C LEU A 137 -4.35 7.54 26.65
N THR A 138 -4.11 7.94 27.89
CA THR A 138 -2.82 7.87 28.58
C THR A 138 -3.00 7.53 30.04
N THR A 139 -2.04 6.78 30.58
CA THR A 139 -1.89 6.56 32.02
C THR A 139 -0.69 7.35 32.53
N TYR A 140 -0.80 7.99 33.69
CA TYR A 140 0.28 8.80 34.27
C TYR A 140 0.80 8.17 35.57
N PRO A 141 2.11 8.12 35.84
CA PRO A 141 2.63 7.44 37.03
C PRO A 141 2.02 7.89 38.37
N LYS A 142 1.62 9.17 38.47
CA LYS A 142 1.03 9.78 39.68
C LYS A 142 -0.51 9.65 39.76
N GLN A 143 -1.15 8.99 38.79
CA GLN A 143 -2.60 8.83 38.79
C GLN A 143 -3.03 7.75 39.79
N ILE A 144 -4.06 8.04 40.58
CA ILE A 144 -4.55 7.18 41.66
C ILE A 144 -4.91 5.79 41.10
N GLY A 145 -4.31 4.75 41.70
CA GLY A 145 -4.58 3.35 41.40
C GLY A 145 -3.70 2.70 40.33
N ILE A 146 -2.71 3.40 39.77
CA ILE A 146 -1.71 2.79 38.88
C ILE A 146 -0.61 2.14 39.72
N ALA A 147 -0.47 0.82 39.58
CA ALA A 147 0.51 0.01 40.29
C ALA A 147 1.04 -1.06 39.32
N PRO A 148 1.95 -0.69 38.40
CA PRO A 148 2.50 -1.63 37.42
C PRO A 148 3.30 -2.72 38.12
N LEU A 149 3.28 -3.93 37.55
CA LEU A 149 4.15 -5.01 38.00
C LEU A 149 5.62 -4.63 37.79
N VAL A 150 6.39 -4.58 38.87
CA VAL A 150 7.83 -4.27 38.83
C VAL A 150 8.54 -5.34 38.01
N MET A 151 9.38 -4.91 37.07
CA MET A 151 10.19 -5.81 36.24
C MET A 151 11.67 -5.46 36.38
N ASN A 152 12.49 -6.47 36.69
CA ASN A 152 13.94 -6.34 36.74
C ASN A 152 14.56 -7.10 35.56
N TRP A 153 14.78 -6.39 34.45
CA TRP A 153 15.32 -6.99 33.23
C TRP A 153 16.73 -7.55 33.45
N GLY A 154 16.99 -8.76 32.96
CA GLY A 154 18.27 -9.45 33.15
C GLY A 154 18.42 -10.18 34.48
N ASN A 155 17.37 -10.33 35.30
CA ASN A 155 17.46 -11.24 36.45
C ASN A 155 17.39 -12.71 35.98
N PRO A 156 18.33 -13.59 36.37
CA PRO A 156 18.32 -15.00 35.98
C PRO A 156 17.14 -15.78 36.57
N ASP A 157 16.58 -15.33 37.69
CA ASP A 157 15.39 -15.93 38.29
C ASP A 157 14.12 -15.34 37.63
N PRO A 158 13.30 -16.15 36.93
CA PRO A 158 12.15 -15.65 36.20
C PRO A 158 11.09 -15.01 37.12
N LEU A 159 10.93 -15.49 38.36
CA LEU A 159 9.96 -14.94 39.30
C LEU A 159 10.37 -13.55 39.79
N LYS A 160 11.67 -13.34 40.07
CA LYS A 160 12.21 -12.04 40.47
C LYS A 160 12.32 -11.05 39.30
N ARG A 161 12.49 -11.56 38.08
CA ARG A 161 12.47 -10.75 36.85
C ARG A 161 11.07 -10.19 36.59
N GLY A 162 10.03 -11.01 36.75
CA GLY A 162 8.62 -10.66 36.53
C GLY A 162 8.15 -10.84 35.07
N PRO A 163 6.84 -11.06 34.83
CA PRO A 163 6.30 -11.31 33.49
C PRO A 163 6.15 -10.02 32.67
N VAL A 164 6.19 -10.16 31.33
CA VAL A 164 5.81 -9.07 30.39
C VAL A 164 4.28 -9.01 30.30
N VAL A 165 3.68 -7.98 30.89
CA VAL A 165 2.23 -7.83 31.04
C VAL A 165 1.69 -6.71 30.17
N VAL A 166 0.82 -7.09 29.24
CA VAL A 166 0.33 -6.21 28.17
C VAL A 166 -1.18 -5.94 28.25
N SER A 167 -1.78 -6.18 29.42
CA SER A 167 -3.23 -6.21 29.60
C SER A 167 -3.92 -4.89 29.22
N ARG A 168 -5.04 -4.97 28.50
CA ARG A 168 -5.86 -3.83 28.04
C ARG A 168 -7.27 -3.75 28.65
N SER A 169 -7.69 -4.75 29.43
CA SER A 169 -9.03 -4.70 30.03
C SER A 169 -9.11 -3.53 31.03
N PRO A 170 -10.28 -2.86 31.16
CA PRO A 170 -10.43 -1.70 32.05
C PRO A 170 -10.01 -1.96 33.51
N SER A 171 -10.18 -3.20 33.99
CA SER A 171 -9.80 -3.66 35.32
C SER A 171 -8.29 -3.86 35.50
N THR A 172 -7.55 -4.16 34.43
CA THR A 172 -6.15 -4.61 34.47
C THR A 172 -5.17 -3.62 33.84
N ILE A 173 -5.66 -2.59 33.13
CA ILE A 173 -4.83 -1.55 32.48
C ILE A 173 -3.90 -0.81 33.45
N ARG A 174 -4.23 -0.83 34.75
CA ARG A 174 -3.46 -0.20 35.84
C ARG A 174 -2.24 -1.03 36.29
N ARG A 175 -2.18 -2.31 35.92
CA ARG A 175 -1.14 -3.29 36.32
C ARG A 175 -0.07 -3.56 35.26
N ARG A 176 -0.23 -3.06 34.03
CA ARG A 176 0.69 -3.32 32.91
C ARG A 176 2.06 -2.67 33.10
N ASN A 177 3.10 -3.37 32.66
CA ASN A 177 4.50 -2.93 32.66
C ASN A 177 5.07 -2.77 31.24
N ASP A 178 4.30 -3.13 30.21
CA ASP A 178 4.59 -2.88 28.81
C ASP A 178 3.43 -2.15 28.13
N LYS A 179 3.74 -1.48 27.01
CA LYS A 179 2.76 -1.02 26.04
C LYS A 179 3.03 -1.68 24.70
N TYR A 180 2.27 -2.75 24.39
CA TYR A 180 1.30 -2.80 23.29
C TYR A 180 0.77 -4.23 23.03
N SER A 181 -0.54 -4.47 23.24
CA SER A 181 -1.11 -5.83 23.13
C SER A 181 -1.47 -6.20 21.68
N GLY A 182 -0.91 -7.30 21.18
CA GLY A 182 -1.34 -7.92 19.93
C GLY A 182 -0.21 -8.36 19.00
N GLY A 183 1.05 -8.21 19.41
CA GLY A 183 2.22 -8.61 18.62
C GLY A 183 2.32 -7.87 17.28
N SER A 184 3.02 -8.47 16.32
CA SER A 184 3.12 -7.97 14.93
C SER A 184 1.76 -7.70 14.26
N TYR A 185 0.65 -8.28 14.76
CA TYR A 185 -0.68 -8.26 14.14
C TYR A 185 -1.74 -7.48 14.94
N ALA A 186 -1.33 -6.63 15.88
CA ALA A 186 -2.26 -5.96 16.78
C ALA A 186 -3.30 -5.05 16.10
N ILE A 187 -3.02 -4.51 14.92
CA ILE A 187 -4.01 -3.74 14.14
C ILE A 187 -5.17 -4.65 13.70
N TYR A 188 -4.87 -5.88 13.26
CA TYR A 188 -5.90 -6.86 12.93
C TYR A 188 -6.65 -7.34 14.16
N TYR A 189 -5.95 -7.54 15.28
CA TYR A 189 -6.60 -7.81 16.57
C TYR A 189 -7.61 -6.72 16.93
N ALA A 190 -7.24 -5.44 16.79
CA ALA A 190 -8.13 -4.32 17.06
C ALA A 190 -9.35 -4.30 16.11
N LEU A 191 -9.17 -4.63 14.84
CA LEU A 191 -10.27 -4.77 13.89
C LEU A 191 -11.22 -5.91 14.26
N ALA A 192 -10.70 -7.08 14.68
CA ALA A 192 -11.51 -8.21 15.12
C ALA A 192 -12.33 -7.91 16.38
N VAL A 193 -11.75 -7.15 17.32
CA VAL A 193 -12.48 -6.64 18.49
C VAL A 193 -13.57 -5.64 18.07
N ALA A 194 -13.26 -4.73 17.15
CA ALA A 194 -14.22 -3.74 16.65
C ALA A 194 -15.37 -4.36 15.84
N SER A 195 -15.09 -5.41 15.06
CA SER A 195 -16.09 -6.21 14.33
C SER A 195 -16.88 -7.15 15.24
N LYS A 196 -16.52 -7.25 16.54
CA LYS A 196 -17.06 -8.18 17.53
C LYS A 196 -16.85 -9.66 17.19
N GLU A 197 -15.89 -9.96 16.31
CA GLU A 197 -15.43 -11.33 16.06
C GLU A 197 -14.59 -11.87 17.22
N LEU A 198 -13.98 -10.97 18.01
CA LEU A 198 -13.25 -11.30 19.22
C LEU A 198 -13.78 -10.52 20.42
N ASN A 199 -14.02 -11.22 21.54
CA ASN A 199 -14.43 -10.57 22.79
C ASN A 199 -13.23 -9.89 23.48
N VAL A 200 -13.44 -8.68 24.02
CA VAL A 200 -12.40 -7.89 24.72
C VAL A 200 -11.87 -8.62 25.94
N ASP A 201 -12.74 -9.35 26.65
CA ASP A 201 -12.41 -10.09 27.86
C ASP A 201 -11.99 -11.54 27.57
N HIS A 202 -11.78 -11.90 26.29
CA HIS A 202 -11.31 -13.23 25.94
C HIS A 202 -9.89 -13.45 26.48
N ARG A 203 -9.75 -14.47 27.34
CA ARG A 203 -8.46 -14.96 27.80
C ARG A 203 -8.07 -16.18 26.96
N PRO A 204 -6.88 -16.17 26.33
CA PRO A 204 -6.41 -17.34 25.60
C PRO A 204 -6.18 -18.51 26.56
N ASP A 205 -6.59 -19.71 26.13
CA ASP A 205 -6.29 -20.96 26.81
C ASP A 205 -5.01 -21.57 26.21
N PHE A 206 -4.01 -21.78 27.05
CA PHE A 206 -2.70 -22.34 26.69
C PHE A 206 -2.56 -23.83 27.08
N THR A 207 -3.67 -24.51 27.37
CA THR A 207 -3.66 -25.94 27.63
C THR A 207 -3.11 -26.71 26.42
N ASN A 208 -2.14 -27.61 26.65
CA ASN A 208 -1.42 -28.39 25.62
C ASN A 208 -0.64 -27.56 24.58
N THR A 209 -0.29 -26.31 24.87
CA THR A 209 0.55 -25.49 23.98
C THR A 209 2.02 -25.46 24.43
N GLU A 210 2.46 -26.44 25.21
CA GLU A 210 3.81 -26.53 25.76
C GLU A 210 4.87 -26.61 24.66
N PRO A 211 6.06 -26.00 24.86
CA PRO A 211 7.14 -26.06 23.88
C PRO A 211 7.52 -27.50 23.51
N ALA A 212 7.58 -27.81 22.21
CA ALA A 212 7.92 -29.15 21.73
C ALA A 212 9.41 -29.53 21.92
N ALA A 213 10.25 -28.58 22.31
CA ALA A 213 11.65 -28.77 22.68
C ALA A 213 11.98 -27.88 23.88
N GLN A 214 12.76 -28.40 24.81
CA GLN A 214 13.23 -27.66 25.98
C GLN A 214 14.52 -26.92 25.60
N ILE A 215 14.58 -25.61 25.82
CA ILE A 215 15.77 -24.80 25.54
C ILE A 215 16.16 -24.09 26.83
N GLY A 216 17.46 -24.07 27.13
CA GLY A 216 18.00 -23.36 28.28
C GLY A 216 17.51 -23.88 29.64
N PRO A 217 17.67 -23.09 30.72
CA PRO A 217 18.17 -21.70 30.73
C PRO A 217 19.68 -21.61 30.49
N PHE A 218 20.10 -20.61 29.72
CA PHE A 218 21.52 -20.29 29.50
C PHE A 218 21.94 -19.06 30.32
N LEU A 219 23.22 -18.96 30.68
CA LEU A 219 23.75 -17.84 31.47
C LEU A 219 23.45 -16.46 30.84
N HIS A 220 23.47 -16.39 29.50
CA HIS A 220 23.18 -15.17 28.73
C HIS A 220 21.75 -14.63 28.94
N TRP A 221 20.80 -15.46 29.41
CA TRP A 221 19.43 -15.01 29.69
C TRP A 221 19.35 -14.07 30.90
N GLY A 222 20.32 -14.17 31.81
CA GLY A 222 20.47 -13.30 32.97
C GLY A 222 21.42 -12.12 32.72
N ASP A 223 21.78 -11.82 31.47
CA ASP A 223 22.59 -10.64 31.15
C ASP A 223 21.72 -9.57 30.45
N PRO A 224 21.47 -8.41 31.08
CA PRO A 224 20.64 -7.35 30.52
C PRO A 224 21.21 -6.70 29.24
N ARG A 225 22.51 -6.91 28.94
CA ARG A 225 23.16 -6.36 27.73
C ARG A 225 23.14 -7.32 26.55
N LYS A 226 23.15 -8.63 26.82
CA LYS A 226 23.21 -9.67 25.77
C LYS A 226 21.89 -9.91 25.07
N ILE A 227 20.76 -9.79 25.79
CA ILE A 227 19.43 -9.96 25.20
C ILE A 227 18.58 -8.71 25.51
N VAL A 228 18.31 -7.91 24.48
CA VAL A 228 17.61 -6.62 24.59
C VAL A 228 16.41 -6.49 23.66
N ALA A 229 16.29 -7.33 22.63
CA ALA A 229 15.25 -7.26 21.60
C ALA A 229 14.30 -8.47 21.57
N MET A 230 14.40 -9.37 22.54
CA MET A 230 13.47 -10.47 22.75
C MET A 230 13.34 -10.83 24.23
N ASP A 231 12.28 -11.56 24.58
CA ASP A 231 12.02 -12.03 25.94
C ASP A 231 12.65 -13.41 26.18
N PRO A 232 13.69 -13.55 27.03
CA PRO A 232 14.37 -14.83 27.26
C PRO A 232 13.44 -15.95 27.74
N TRP A 233 12.47 -15.60 28.59
CA TRP A 233 11.54 -16.54 29.21
C TRP A 233 10.22 -16.68 28.43
N GLY A 234 10.12 -16.04 27.26
CA GLY A 234 8.90 -15.86 26.49
C GLY A 234 8.16 -17.14 26.06
N HIS A 235 8.85 -18.28 26.03
CA HIS A 235 8.32 -19.59 25.65
C HIS A 235 7.73 -20.38 26.83
N LEU A 236 8.03 -20.00 28.07
CA LEU A 236 7.55 -20.66 29.29
C LEU A 236 6.58 -19.80 30.11
N THR A 237 6.30 -18.58 29.64
CA THR A 237 5.57 -17.55 30.38
C THR A 237 4.22 -18.02 30.95
N PRO A 238 3.33 -18.70 30.19
CA PRO A 238 2.04 -19.17 30.73
C PRO A 238 2.16 -20.16 31.90
N TRP A 239 3.23 -20.95 31.95
CA TRP A 239 3.43 -21.99 32.96
C TRP A 239 4.15 -21.46 34.19
N ILE A 240 5.22 -20.67 34.01
CA ILE A 240 6.01 -20.12 35.13
C ILE A 240 5.17 -19.15 35.96
N PHE A 241 4.37 -18.30 35.31
CA PHE A 241 3.65 -17.22 35.99
C PHE A 241 2.19 -17.56 36.32
N LYS A 242 1.79 -18.84 36.25
CA LYS A 242 0.40 -19.28 36.42
C LYS A 242 -0.28 -18.73 37.68
N ASP A 243 0.46 -18.63 38.78
CA ASP A 243 -0.05 -18.10 40.05
C ASP A 243 -0.30 -16.59 39.98
N ILE A 244 0.62 -15.83 39.37
CA ILE A 244 0.48 -14.38 39.15
C ILE A 244 -0.70 -14.08 38.23
N LEU A 245 -0.89 -14.85 37.15
CA LEU A 245 -2.03 -14.71 36.25
C LEU A 245 -3.37 -14.86 36.99
N LYS A 246 -3.45 -15.80 37.94
CA LYS A 246 -4.67 -16.05 38.73
C LYS A 246 -4.89 -15.00 39.81
N GLN A 247 -3.86 -14.68 40.60
CA GLN A 247 -3.95 -13.78 41.75
C GLN A 247 -4.20 -12.32 41.31
N GLU A 248 -3.44 -11.83 40.33
CA GLU A 248 -3.55 -10.44 39.88
C GLU A 248 -4.52 -10.24 38.72
N GLN A 249 -5.14 -11.32 38.22
CA GLN A 249 -6.08 -11.33 37.11
C GLN A 249 -5.51 -10.69 35.82
N VAL A 250 -4.20 -10.78 35.59
CA VAL A 250 -3.51 -10.21 34.42
C VAL A 250 -3.44 -11.21 33.26
N ASP A 251 -3.47 -10.69 32.02
CA ASP A 251 -3.24 -11.47 30.79
C ASP A 251 -1.75 -11.39 30.41
N VAL A 252 -1.09 -12.56 30.34
CA VAL A 252 0.32 -12.70 30.00
C VAL A 252 0.43 -13.69 28.85
N ARG A 253 0.88 -13.22 27.69
CA ARG A 253 0.95 -14.01 26.46
C ARG A 253 2.38 -14.48 26.21
N PRO A 254 2.59 -15.71 25.70
CA PRO A 254 3.91 -16.15 25.27
C PRO A 254 4.34 -15.31 24.06
N THR A 255 5.62 -14.95 24.05
CA THR A 255 6.26 -14.20 22.96
C THR A 255 7.10 -15.10 22.08
N ILE A 256 7.33 -16.35 22.51
CA ILE A 256 8.05 -17.38 21.77
C ILE A 256 7.21 -18.66 21.76
N ALA A 257 7.14 -19.34 20.62
CA ALA A 257 6.49 -20.64 20.49
C ALA A 257 7.41 -21.63 19.76
N ILE A 258 7.41 -22.88 20.22
CA ILE A 258 8.31 -23.94 19.72
C ILE A 258 7.47 -25.13 19.27
N THR A 259 7.66 -25.59 18.03
CA THR A 259 6.94 -26.73 17.46
C THR A 259 7.82 -27.56 16.54
N LYS A 260 7.46 -28.83 16.33
CA LYS A 260 8.08 -29.69 15.31
C LYS A 260 7.21 -29.67 14.05
N ALA A 261 7.83 -29.57 12.88
CA ALA A 261 7.14 -29.49 11.61
C ALA A 261 7.91 -30.22 10.51
N HIS A 262 7.22 -30.56 9.42
CA HIS A 262 7.86 -31.00 8.18
C HIS A 262 7.86 -29.84 7.18
N MET A 263 9.01 -29.58 6.58
CA MET A 263 9.20 -28.54 5.57
C MET A 263 9.37 -29.21 4.19
N ARG A 264 8.64 -28.70 3.19
CA ARG A 264 8.77 -29.14 1.80
C ARG A 264 8.99 -27.93 0.89
N LEU A 265 10.06 -27.99 0.09
CA LEU A 265 10.40 -26.97 -0.90
C LEU A 265 10.70 -27.67 -2.24
N PRO A 266 10.17 -27.18 -3.37
CA PRO A 266 10.41 -27.78 -4.68
C PRO A 266 11.90 -27.93 -5.04
N GLU A 267 12.73 -26.97 -4.62
CA GLU A 267 14.17 -26.98 -4.92
C GLU A 267 14.92 -28.09 -4.17
N LEU A 268 14.40 -28.54 -3.03
CA LEU A 268 15.02 -29.64 -2.28
C LEU A 268 14.76 -30.99 -2.97
N GLU A 269 13.61 -31.15 -3.63
CA GLU A 269 13.31 -32.32 -4.47
C GLU A 269 14.31 -32.42 -5.63
N ASP A 270 14.64 -31.30 -6.27
CA ASP A 270 15.69 -31.21 -7.28
C ASP A 270 17.07 -31.53 -6.70
N SER A 271 17.37 -31.10 -5.47
CA SER A 271 18.65 -31.36 -4.81
C SER A 271 18.83 -32.82 -4.44
N VAL A 272 17.76 -33.51 -4.03
CA VAL A 272 17.77 -34.96 -3.83
C VAL A 272 17.92 -35.69 -5.17
N THR A 273 17.17 -35.29 -6.20
CA THR A 273 17.24 -35.90 -7.55
C THR A 273 18.64 -35.78 -8.18
N LYS A 274 19.32 -34.65 -7.95
CA LYS A 274 20.70 -34.41 -8.41
C LYS A 274 21.77 -35.06 -7.52
N GLY A 275 21.37 -35.72 -6.42
CA GLY A 275 22.28 -36.35 -5.46
C GLY A 275 23.07 -35.36 -4.59
N ARG A 276 22.68 -34.08 -4.54
CA ARG A 276 23.30 -33.08 -3.65
C ARG A 276 22.86 -33.24 -2.20
N LEU A 277 21.67 -33.79 -1.98
CA LEU A 277 21.14 -34.12 -0.66
C LEU A 277 20.73 -35.60 -0.66
N VAL A 278 21.10 -36.33 0.39
CA VAL A 278 20.81 -37.76 0.51
C VAL A 278 19.75 -37.96 1.60
N PRO A 279 18.63 -38.66 1.34
CA PRO A 279 17.65 -38.99 2.37
C PRO A 279 18.25 -39.90 3.46
N ASP A 280 18.11 -39.51 4.73
CA ASP A 280 18.59 -40.25 5.92
C ASP A 280 17.45 -40.78 6.80
N GLY A 281 16.19 -40.43 6.47
CA GLY A 281 15.00 -40.80 7.22
C GLY A 281 14.85 -40.09 8.57
N LYS A 282 15.79 -39.20 8.92
CA LYS A 282 15.80 -38.47 10.20
C LYS A 282 15.68 -36.97 9.99
N VAL A 283 16.60 -36.37 9.23
CA VAL A 283 16.57 -34.93 8.89
C VAL A 283 15.93 -34.72 7.52
N CYS A 284 16.37 -35.48 6.51
CA CYS A 284 15.77 -35.58 5.18
C CYS A 284 14.99 -36.89 5.08
N LEU A 285 13.66 -36.80 5.18
CA LEU A 285 12.77 -37.93 5.45
C LEU A 285 12.59 -38.85 4.23
N ASN A 286 12.55 -38.30 3.02
CA ASN A 286 12.18 -39.05 1.82
C ASN A 286 12.86 -38.51 0.55
N GLU A 287 12.67 -39.24 -0.56
CA GLU A 287 13.18 -38.87 -1.89
C GLU A 287 12.55 -37.58 -2.44
N LEU A 288 11.44 -37.12 -1.86
CA LEU A 288 10.78 -35.86 -2.22
C LEU A 288 11.44 -34.63 -1.55
N GLY A 289 12.49 -34.83 -0.73
CA GLY A 289 13.19 -33.76 -0.05
C GLY A 289 12.41 -33.13 1.10
N GLU A 290 11.51 -33.87 1.75
CA GLU A 290 10.82 -33.39 2.97
C GLU A 290 11.79 -33.38 4.16
N LEU A 291 11.86 -32.25 4.86
CA LEU A 291 12.78 -32.05 5.97
C LEU A 291 12.03 -32.05 7.32
N ALA A 292 12.53 -32.78 8.30
CA ALA A 292 12.09 -32.66 9.69
C ALA A 292 12.79 -31.46 10.35
N VAL A 293 12.00 -30.52 10.87
CA VAL A 293 12.51 -29.27 11.45
C VAL A 293 11.87 -28.96 12.79
N THR A 294 12.68 -28.40 13.69
CA THR A 294 12.17 -27.73 14.89
C THR A 294 12.07 -26.24 14.60
N LYS A 295 10.85 -25.71 14.69
CA LYS A 295 10.51 -24.33 14.36
C LYS A 295 10.32 -23.53 15.65
N PHE A 296 10.94 -22.36 15.70
CA PHE A 296 10.77 -21.37 16.77
C PHE A 296 10.19 -20.10 16.15
N ALA A 297 9.03 -19.65 16.63
CA ALA A 297 8.45 -18.37 16.27
C ALA A 297 8.68 -17.37 17.40
N VAL A 298 9.23 -16.20 17.10
CA VAL A 298 9.66 -15.21 18.10
C VAL A 298 9.10 -13.84 17.75
N GLU A 299 8.35 -13.26 18.69
CA GLU A 299 7.91 -11.87 18.67
C GLU A 299 8.97 -10.95 19.29
N PRO A 300 9.19 -9.74 18.75
CA PRO A 300 10.18 -8.82 19.26
C PRO A 300 9.71 -8.17 20.57
N VAL A 301 10.60 -8.12 21.56
CA VAL A 301 10.37 -7.49 22.87
C VAL A 301 11.56 -6.62 23.21
N TRP A 302 11.39 -5.30 23.16
CA TRP A 302 12.49 -4.36 23.30
C TRP A 302 12.61 -3.85 24.74
N TYR A 303 13.78 -4.07 25.33
CA TYR A 303 14.20 -3.39 26.54
C TYR A 303 14.83 -2.05 26.18
N LEU A 304 14.07 -0.96 26.35
CA LEU A 304 14.44 0.38 25.85
C LEU A 304 15.82 0.86 26.31
N PRO A 305 16.25 0.69 27.58
CA PRO A 305 17.60 1.09 28.00
C PRO A 305 18.70 0.31 27.28
N GLY A 306 18.56 -1.01 27.14
CA GLY A 306 19.54 -1.84 26.46
C GLY A 306 19.59 -1.59 24.95
N VAL A 307 18.43 -1.33 24.33
CA VAL A 307 18.36 -0.92 22.93
C VAL A 307 19.06 0.44 22.72
N ALA A 308 18.83 1.41 23.60
CA ALA A 308 19.49 2.71 23.54
C ALA A 308 21.03 2.60 23.65
N GLU A 309 21.51 1.80 24.60
CA GLU A 309 22.95 1.50 24.78
C GLU A 309 23.54 0.87 23.50
N ARG A 310 22.84 -0.09 22.86
CA ARG A 310 23.32 -0.72 21.61
C ARG A 310 23.43 0.22 20.43
N PHE A 311 22.60 1.25 20.38
CA PHE A 311 22.66 2.26 19.33
C PHE A 311 23.52 3.48 19.69
N GLY A 312 24.10 3.51 20.89
CA GLY A 312 24.89 4.64 21.36
C GLY A 312 24.07 5.93 21.50
N ILE A 313 22.78 5.81 21.78
CA ILE A 313 21.84 6.94 21.92
C ILE A 313 21.29 7.00 23.35
N ASP A 314 20.89 8.19 23.77
CA ASP A 314 20.17 8.38 25.02
C ASP A 314 18.75 7.76 24.97
N GLU A 315 18.30 7.19 26.10
CA GLU A 315 16.99 6.56 26.24
C GLU A 315 15.85 7.55 25.96
N GLY A 316 15.98 8.79 26.43
CA GLY A 316 14.99 9.85 26.20
C GLY A 316 14.85 10.19 24.72
N THR A 317 15.98 10.27 24.01
CA THR A 317 16.05 10.53 22.56
C THR A 317 15.43 9.39 21.78
N LEU A 318 15.72 8.14 22.14
CA LEU A 318 15.08 6.95 21.53
C LEU A 318 13.56 6.99 21.71
N ARG A 319 13.08 7.22 22.94
CA ARG A 319 11.64 7.30 23.24
C ARG A 319 10.95 8.41 22.47
N ARG A 320 11.56 9.59 22.40
CA ARG A 320 11.06 10.74 21.66
C ARG A 320 10.95 10.45 20.16
N SER A 321 12.01 9.92 19.58
CA SER A 321 12.05 9.53 18.17
C SER A 321 10.97 8.48 17.84
N LEU A 322 10.84 7.44 18.68
CA LEU A 322 9.79 6.43 18.54
C LEU A 322 8.40 7.05 18.59
N PHE A 323 8.14 8.00 19.49
CA PHE A 323 6.85 8.66 19.60
C PHE A 323 6.53 9.56 18.39
N GLU A 324 7.48 10.43 18.01
CA GLU A 324 7.29 11.41 16.92
C GLU A 324 7.14 10.72 15.55
N HIS A 325 7.98 9.72 15.26
CA HIS A 325 7.98 9.04 13.97
C HIS A 325 6.92 7.92 13.84
N THR A 326 6.26 7.54 14.94
CA THR A 326 5.07 6.65 14.88
C THR A 326 3.75 7.43 14.82
N GLY A 327 3.80 8.73 14.51
CA GLY A 327 2.62 9.59 14.38
C GLY A 327 1.91 9.82 15.71
N GLY A 328 2.63 9.78 16.83
CA GLY A 328 2.07 9.98 18.17
C GLY A 328 1.29 8.78 18.72
N SER A 329 1.45 7.59 18.14
CA SER A 329 0.69 6.40 18.52
C SER A 329 0.97 5.90 19.96
N TYR A 330 2.14 6.25 20.52
CA TYR A 330 2.61 5.74 21.81
C TYR A 330 2.97 6.85 22.81
N PRO A 331 2.00 7.65 23.29
CA PRO A 331 2.26 8.78 24.20
C PRO A 331 2.85 8.40 25.58
N GLU A 332 2.86 7.11 25.93
CA GLU A 332 3.38 6.61 27.21
C GLU A 332 4.88 6.37 27.16
N LEU A 333 5.49 6.29 25.98
CA LEU A 333 6.94 6.31 25.87
C LEU A 333 7.51 7.62 26.45
N ILE A 334 6.73 8.70 26.40
CA ILE A 334 7.07 10.03 26.94
C ILE A 334 6.50 10.22 28.35
N THR A 335 5.22 9.92 28.56
CA THR A 335 4.53 10.21 29.84
C THR A 335 4.86 9.21 30.96
N ARG A 336 5.38 8.02 30.64
CA ARG A 336 5.71 6.94 31.59
C ARG A 336 7.16 6.48 31.42
N GLY A 337 8.04 7.09 32.22
CA GLY A 337 9.46 6.69 32.32
C GLY A 337 9.68 5.35 33.05
N ASP A 338 8.68 4.88 33.79
CA ASP A 338 8.68 3.61 34.53
C ASP A 338 8.53 2.38 33.61
N ILE A 339 7.89 2.53 32.45
CA ILE A 339 7.79 1.46 31.45
C ILE A 339 9.13 1.33 30.73
N LYS A 340 9.88 0.26 30.97
CA LYS A 340 11.17 -0.01 30.30
C LYS A 340 11.12 -1.01 29.15
N VAL A 341 9.99 -1.71 29.00
CA VAL A 341 9.76 -2.68 27.92
C VAL A 341 8.79 -2.11 26.90
N PHE A 342 9.04 -2.42 25.63
CA PHE A 342 8.22 -2.02 24.49
C PHE A 342 8.07 -3.18 23.51
N LEU A 343 6.84 -3.53 23.13
CA LEU A 343 6.54 -4.51 22.10
C LEU A 343 6.22 -3.80 20.76
N PRO A 344 7.20 -3.62 19.86
CA PRO A 344 6.95 -2.95 18.58
C PRO A 344 6.07 -3.81 17.65
N PRO A 345 5.11 -3.23 16.92
CA PRO A 345 4.32 -3.94 15.91
C PRO A 345 5.10 -4.12 14.60
N ILE A 346 6.27 -4.74 14.68
CA ILE A 346 7.11 -5.05 13.53
C ILE A 346 7.12 -6.57 13.31
N GLY A 347 7.53 -7.00 12.12
CA GLY A 347 7.68 -8.42 11.84
C GLY A 347 8.69 -9.07 12.79
N GLY A 348 8.29 -10.18 13.41
CA GLY A 348 9.17 -10.99 14.24
C GLY A 348 10.21 -11.79 13.43
N LEU A 349 10.71 -12.86 14.04
CA LEU A 349 11.64 -13.79 13.39
C LEU A 349 11.17 -15.23 13.55
N THR A 350 11.68 -16.10 12.69
CA THR A 350 11.45 -17.53 12.77
C THR A 350 12.78 -18.26 12.64
N VAL A 351 13.05 -19.19 13.55
CA VAL A 351 14.23 -20.05 13.49
C VAL A 351 13.79 -21.44 13.03
N TYR A 352 14.55 -22.02 12.12
CA TYR A 352 14.46 -23.42 11.72
C TYR A 352 15.75 -24.12 12.13
N CYS A 353 15.64 -25.06 13.06
CA CYS A 353 16.71 -25.96 13.44
C CYS A 353 16.54 -27.30 12.71
N PHE A 354 17.62 -27.73 12.06
CA PHE A 354 17.75 -29.01 11.39
C PHE A 354 18.62 -29.91 12.29
N GLY A 355 18.09 -31.07 12.66
CA GLY A 355 18.69 -31.96 13.64
C GLY A 355 18.20 -31.69 15.08
N ASP A 356 19.04 -32.05 16.04
CA ASP A 356 18.72 -31.98 17.46
C ASP A 356 18.95 -30.57 18.03
N PRO A 357 17.93 -29.91 18.63
CA PRO A 357 18.08 -28.57 19.18
C PRO A 357 19.16 -28.44 20.27
N ASP A 358 19.41 -29.47 21.07
CA ASP A 358 20.36 -29.38 22.20
C ASP A 358 21.80 -29.17 21.71
N LYS A 359 22.12 -29.72 20.53
CA LYS A 359 23.43 -29.60 19.87
C LYS A 359 23.76 -28.18 19.41
N MET A 360 22.78 -27.28 19.31
CA MET A 360 23.04 -25.88 18.91
C MET A 360 23.92 -25.14 19.91
N SER A 361 23.84 -25.51 21.19
CA SER A 361 24.57 -24.86 22.29
C SER A 361 25.92 -25.51 22.60
N ASP A 362 26.19 -26.70 22.04
CA ASP A 362 27.40 -27.47 22.27
C ASP A 362 28.57 -26.93 21.42
N GLU A 363 29.68 -26.58 22.08
CA GLU A 363 30.88 -26.07 21.42
C GLU A 363 31.67 -27.16 20.68
N HIS A 364 31.46 -28.43 21.01
CA HIS A 364 32.17 -29.55 20.38
C HIS A 364 31.55 -29.99 19.05
N VAL A 365 30.29 -29.60 18.81
CA VAL A 365 29.56 -29.94 17.59
C VAL A 365 29.77 -28.84 16.54
N ARG A 366 29.80 -29.21 15.27
CA ARG A 366 29.89 -28.24 14.18
C ARG A 366 28.53 -27.61 13.91
N LEU A 367 28.51 -26.28 13.85
CA LEU A 367 27.31 -25.48 13.62
C LEU A 367 27.41 -24.72 12.29
N SER A 368 26.42 -24.95 11.42
CA SER A 368 26.20 -24.13 10.23
C SER A 368 25.04 -23.15 10.46
N LEU A 369 25.29 -21.88 10.16
CA LEU A 369 24.33 -20.80 10.41
C LEU A 369 24.05 -20.02 9.13
N ARG A 370 22.75 -19.84 8.86
CA ARG A 370 22.25 -18.93 7.84
C ARG A 370 21.32 -17.90 8.46
N ILE A 371 21.68 -16.62 8.35
CA ILE A 371 20.79 -15.52 8.72
C ILE A 371 20.23 -14.85 7.47
N HIS A 372 18.93 -14.98 7.30
CA HIS A 372 18.19 -14.52 6.15
C HIS A 372 17.27 -13.36 6.51
N ASP A 373 17.26 -12.32 5.67
CA ASP A 373 16.26 -11.24 5.75
C ASP A 373 15.22 -11.51 4.67
N GLU A 374 13.94 -11.41 5.03
CA GLU A 374 12.80 -11.62 4.13
C GLU A 374 12.93 -10.84 2.82
N CYS A 375 12.69 -11.55 1.72
CA CYS A 375 12.61 -10.97 0.39
C CYS A 375 11.45 -11.62 -0.37
N ASN A 376 10.23 -11.11 -0.19
CA ASN A 376 9.01 -11.65 -0.78
C ASN A 376 9.16 -11.94 -2.29
N GLY A 377 9.70 -10.97 -3.05
CA GLY A 377 9.90 -11.10 -4.50
C GLY A 377 10.78 -12.29 -4.91
N SER A 378 11.78 -12.67 -4.12
CA SER A 378 12.69 -13.78 -4.44
C SER A 378 12.28 -15.05 -3.68
N ASP A 379 12.08 -14.97 -2.37
CA ASP A 379 11.78 -16.11 -1.48
C ASP A 379 10.42 -16.74 -1.76
N VAL A 380 9.40 -15.97 -2.17
CA VAL A 380 8.06 -16.49 -2.48
C VAL A 380 7.89 -16.68 -3.98
N PHE A 381 8.26 -15.68 -4.78
CA PHE A 381 7.96 -15.65 -6.22
C PHE A 381 9.12 -16.05 -7.14
N GLY A 382 10.34 -16.23 -6.62
CA GLY A 382 11.48 -16.70 -7.42
C GLY A 382 12.04 -15.66 -8.39
N SER A 383 11.97 -14.37 -8.07
CA SER A 383 12.59 -13.33 -8.89
C SER A 383 14.09 -13.56 -9.08
N ASP A 384 14.54 -13.40 -10.33
CA ASP A 384 15.92 -13.48 -10.80
C ASP A 384 16.74 -12.20 -10.59
N ILE A 385 16.12 -11.15 -10.02
CA ILE A 385 16.75 -9.84 -9.77
C ILE A 385 17.48 -9.81 -8.42
N CYS A 386 17.09 -10.67 -7.47
CA CYS A 386 17.81 -10.84 -6.19
C CYS A 386 18.41 -12.24 -6.07
N THR A 387 19.58 -12.30 -5.45
CA THR A 387 20.27 -13.51 -4.98
C THR A 387 19.68 -14.14 -3.73
N CYS A 388 18.64 -13.53 -3.15
CA CYS A 388 18.08 -13.86 -1.84
C CYS A 388 17.63 -15.34 -1.74
N ARG A 389 16.81 -15.83 -2.70
CA ARG A 389 16.31 -17.21 -2.72
C ARG A 389 17.42 -18.25 -2.96
N PRO A 390 18.31 -18.12 -3.98
CA PRO A 390 19.42 -19.07 -4.16
C PRO A 390 20.24 -19.25 -2.88
N TYR A 391 20.52 -18.15 -2.19
CA TYR A 391 21.23 -18.15 -0.93
C TYR A 391 20.44 -18.78 0.24
N LEU A 392 19.10 -18.62 0.28
CA LEU A 392 18.26 -19.28 1.28
C LEU A 392 18.26 -20.80 1.08
N ILE A 393 18.08 -21.25 -0.16
CA ILE A 393 18.10 -22.69 -0.51
C ILE A 393 19.47 -23.30 -0.23
N PHE A 394 20.55 -22.66 -0.68
CA PHE A 394 21.91 -23.08 -0.35
C PHE A 394 22.16 -23.12 1.16
N GLY A 395 21.65 -22.13 1.89
CA GLY A 395 21.71 -22.07 3.34
C GLY A 395 21.02 -23.26 4.03
N ILE A 396 19.84 -23.66 3.53
CA ILE A 396 19.09 -24.81 4.03
C ILE A 396 19.80 -26.12 3.66
N GLU A 397 20.30 -26.27 2.44
CA GLU A 397 21.01 -27.47 1.99
C GLU A 397 22.25 -27.74 2.85
N GLU A 398 23.09 -26.72 3.08
CA GLU A 398 24.29 -26.87 3.91
C GLU A 398 23.93 -27.11 5.38
N ALA A 399 22.86 -26.47 5.88
CA ALA A 399 22.36 -26.72 7.24
C ALA A 399 21.91 -28.17 7.44
N VAL A 400 21.21 -28.75 6.46
CA VAL A 400 20.79 -30.16 6.50
C VAL A 400 22.00 -31.08 6.42
N LYS A 401 22.95 -30.84 5.52
CA LYS A 401 24.17 -31.67 5.41
C LYS A 401 24.97 -31.69 6.71
N GLU A 402 25.14 -30.53 7.35
CA GLU A 402 25.86 -30.45 8.62
C GLU A 402 25.12 -31.24 9.72
N ALA A 403 23.80 -31.12 9.79
CA ALA A 403 22.97 -31.90 10.72
C ALA A 403 23.07 -33.41 10.46
N GLN A 404 23.11 -33.84 9.20
CA GLN A 404 23.26 -35.25 8.81
C GLN A 404 24.64 -35.81 9.19
N ASN A 405 25.70 -34.98 9.11
CA ASN A 405 27.06 -35.35 9.52
C ASN A 405 27.26 -35.41 11.05
N GLY A 406 26.17 -35.28 11.83
CA GLY A 406 26.21 -35.30 13.29
C GLY A 406 26.32 -33.92 13.94
N GLY A 407 26.42 -32.86 13.13
CA GLY A 407 26.44 -31.45 13.49
C GLY A 407 25.07 -30.87 13.89
N SER A 408 24.94 -29.55 13.76
CA SER A 408 23.66 -28.83 13.86
C SER A 408 23.55 -27.79 12.74
N GLY A 409 22.33 -27.64 12.20
CA GLY A 409 22.02 -26.66 11.16
C GLY A 409 20.96 -25.68 11.62
N VAL A 410 21.23 -24.37 11.49
CA VAL A 410 20.31 -23.33 11.92
C VAL A 410 20.09 -22.29 10.83
N VAL A 411 18.84 -22.08 10.46
CA VAL A 411 18.41 -21.02 9.54
C VAL A 411 17.49 -20.05 10.27
N ILE A 412 17.89 -18.80 10.36
CA ILE A 412 17.11 -17.73 11.01
C ILE A 412 16.53 -16.83 9.93
N TYR A 413 15.21 -16.71 9.92
CA TYR A 413 14.43 -15.92 8.97
C TYR A 413 13.87 -14.68 9.66
N PHE A 414 14.43 -13.50 9.37
CA PHE A 414 13.97 -12.21 9.87
C PHE A 414 12.96 -11.60 8.91
N ARG A 415 11.80 -11.16 9.43
CA ARG A 415 10.74 -10.53 8.62
C ARG A 415 11.02 -9.04 8.35
N LYS A 416 12.14 -8.79 7.65
CA LYS A 416 12.68 -7.45 7.35
C LYS A 416 12.76 -7.22 5.84
N GLU A 417 11.60 -7.05 5.20
CA GLU A 417 11.50 -6.83 3.76
C GLU A 417 12.24 -5.56 3.29
N GLY A 418 12.95 -5.68 2.16
CA GLY A 418 13.49 -4.53 1.43
C GLY A 418 14.47 -3.66 2.23
N ARG A 419 15.35 -4.27 3.02
CA ARG A 419 16.27 -3.55 3.93
C ARG A 419 15.54 -2.71 4.99
N ALA A 420 14.38 -3.19 5.44
CA ALA A 420 13.46 -2.49 6.32
C ALA A 420 12.79 -1.23 5.72
N LEU A 421 12.85 -1.04 4.39
CA LEU A 421 12.14 0.02 3.67
C LEU A 421 10.74 -0.40 3.20
N GLY A 422 10.44 -1.70 3.25
CA GLY A 422 9.18 -2.28 2.80
C GLY A 422 9.12 -2.53 1.28
N GLU A 423 8.21 -3.42 0.89
CA GLU A 423 8.04 -3.87 -0.50
C GLU A 423 7.61 -2.74 -1.44
N VAL A 424 6.82 -1.78 -0.96
CA VAL A 424 6.36 -0.65 -1.78
C VAL A 424 7.52 0.25 -2.16
N THR A 425 8.40 0.63 -1.23
CA THR A 425 9.59 1.44 -1.55
C THR A 425 10.53 0.69 -2.51
N LYS A 426 10.57 -0.65 -2.37
CA LYS A 426 11.35 -1.55 -3.20
C LYS A 426 10.79 -1.68 -4.64
N VAL A 427 9.47 -1.86 -4.80
CA VAL A 427 8.79 -2.09 -6.10
C VAL A 427 8.23 -0.81 -6.72
N ARG A 428 7.48 -0.05 -5.94
CA ARG A 428 6.79 1.17 -6.35
C ARG A 428 7.72 2.36 -6.20
N ILE A 429 8.49 2.60 -7.26
CA ILE A 429 8.74 3.97 -7.67
C ILE A 429 8.23 4.17 -9.09
N SER A 430 7.14 4.92 -9.12
CA SER A 430 6.61 5.66 -10.25
C SER A 430 5.83 6.81 -9.63
N MET A 431 6.28 8.04 -9.85
CA MET A 431 5.38 9.09 -10.26
C MET A 431 6.11 10.08 -11.16
N PHE A 432 5.64 10.18 -12.39
CA PHE A 432 5.99 11.21 -13.34
C PHE A 432 5.35 12.52 -12.87
N LEU A 433 6.18 13.50 -12.51
CA LEU A 433 6.12 14.94 -12.83
C LEU A 433 6.83 15.78 -11.76
N VAL A 434 7.73 16.65 -12.24
CA VAL A 434 8.50 17.71 -11.55
C VAL A 434 9.83 17.26 -10.91
N SER A 435 10.83 17.00 -11.77
CA SER A 435 12.26 17.38 -11.63
C SER A 435 13.16 16.36 -12.36
N PRO A 436 14.11 16.79 -13.23
CA PRO A 436 14.93 15.89 -14.06
C PRO A 436 16.12 15.30 -13.29
N SER A 437 15.93 14.82 -12.05
CA SER A 437 16.99 14.25 -11.21
C SER A 437 16.45 13.40 -10.05
N LEU A 438 15.81 12.24 -10.31
CA LEU A 438 15.57 11.24 -9.26
C LEU A 438 15.20 9.86 -9.86
N GLU A 439 16.11 8.90 -9.78
CA GLU A 439 15.98 7.59 -10.45
C GLU A 439 15.94 6.40 -9.46
N VAL A 440 14.71 5.99 -9.17
CA VAL A 440 14.04 4.65 -8.97
C VAL A 440 14.89 3.36 -8.73
N VAL A 441 14.69 2.55 -7.67
CA VAL A 441 15.52 1.33 -7.42
C VAL A 441 15.30 0.17 -8.42
N TYR A 442 14.22 -0.62 -8.41
CA TYR A 442 14.07 -1.69 -9.44
C TYR A 442 13.57 -1.18 -10.78
N ASN A 443 12.65 -0.23 -10.77
CA ASN A 443 12.13 0.35 -12.01
C ASN A 443 13.13 1.31 -12.70
N ALA A 444 14.09 1.99 -12.04
CA ALA A 444 15.19 2.67 -12.80
C ALA A 444 16.33 1.73 -13.09
N ARG A 445 16.53 0.65 -12.32
CA ARG A 445 17.38 -0.44 -12.82
C ARG A 445 16.87 -0.95 -14.17
N LYS A 446 15.55 -1.04 -14.37
CA LYS A 446 14.99 -1.47 -15.67
C LYS A 446 14.75 -0.34 -16.68
N ARG A 447 14.52 0.91 -16.28
CA ARG A 447 14.29 2.06 -17.18
C ARG A 447 15.54 2.86 -17.53
N GLY A 448 16.60 2.78 -16.73
CA GLY A 448 17.92 3.34 -16.99
C GLY A 448 18.95 2.23 -17.17
N GLU A 449 20.24 2.58 -17.24
CA GLU A 449 21.31 1.59 -17.35
C GLU A 449 21.50 0.83 -16.03
N ASP A 450 21.27 -0.50 -16.03
CA ASP A 450 21.40 -1.38 -14.85
C ASP A 450 22.87 -1.66 -14.53
N ARG A 451 23.64 -0.63 -14.16
CA ARG A 451 25.07 -0.73 -13.82
C ARG A 451 25.27 -1.10 -12.35
N ALA A 452 26.26 -1.94 -12.09
CA ALA A 452 26.65 -2.31 -10.72
C ALA A 452 27.14 -1.11 -9.89
N SER A 453 27.76 -0.11 -10.53
CA SER A 453 28.26 1.11 -9.88
C SER A 453 27.16 1.92 -9.18
N ASP A 454 25.95 1.93 -9.74
CA ASP A 454 24.88 2.83 -9.31
C ASP A 454 23.95 2.17 -8.28
N TYR A 455 24.11 0.86 -8.04
CA TYR A 455 23.17 0.04 -7.26
C TYR A 455 22.81 0.65 -5.88
N PHE A 456 23.80 1.11 -5.12
CA PHE A 456 23.56 1.72 -3.81
C PHE A 456 23.10 3.18 -3.92
N LEU A 457 23.58 3.92 -4.92
CA LEU A 457 23.21 5.31 -5.17
C LEU A 457 21.71 5.44 -5.49
N ARG A 458 21.16 4.49 -6.28
CA ARG A 458 19.71 4.43 -6.53
C ARG A 458 18.93 4.30 -5.22
N THR A 459 19.38 3.45 -4.30
CA THR A 459 18.69 3.24 -3.02
C THR A 459 18.77 4.47 -2.12
N GLU A 460 19.94 5.09 -2.04
CA GLU A 460 20.20 6.30 -1.25
C GLU A 460 19.39 7.51 -1.74
N ASN A 461 19.28 7.71 -3.06
CA ASN A 461 18.49 8.80 -3.65
C ASN A 461 17.01 8.78 -3.23
N ILE A 462 16.50 7.63 -2.80
CA ILE A 462 15.09 7.38 -2.51
C ILE A 462 14.83 7.31 -1.03
N ALA A 463 15.60 6.48 -0.34
CA ALA A 463 15.43 6.24 1.08
C ALA A 463 16.16 7.28 1.95
N GLY A 464 17.05 8.07 1.35
CA GLY A 464 17.99 8.95 2.08
C GLY A 464 19.14 8.20 2.76
N VAL A 465 19.13 6.86 2.70
CA VAL A 465 20.11 5.96 3.32
C VAL A 465 20.27 4.70 2.49
N LYS A 466 21.49 4.14 2.47
CA LYS A 466 21.81 2.91 1.71
C LYS A 466 21.18 1.66 2.31
N ASP A 467 20.98 1.61 3.62
CA ASP A 467 20.43 0.47 4.35
C ASP A 467 19.83 0.93 5.69
N MET A 468 18.57 0.61 5.97
CA MET A 468 17.91 0.89 7.26
C MET A 468 17.92 -0.32 8.20
N ARG A 469 18.54 -1.45 7.82
CA ARG A 469 18.52 -2.64 8.66
C ARG A 469 19.35 -2.45 9.91
N PHE A 470 18.66 -2.52 11.04
CA PHE A 470 19.29 -2.69 12.34
C PHE A 470 19.74 -4.14 12.53
N GLN A 471 21.00 -4.43 12.20
CA GLN A 471 21.62 -5.74 12.47
C GLN A 471 22.17 -5.85 13.90
N ALA A 472 22.33 -4.74 14.63
CA ALA A 472 22.81 -4.74 16.01
C ALA A 472 21.94 -5.55 16.98
N LEU A 473 20.64 -5.73 16.70
CA LEU A 473 19.70 -6.51 17.52
C LEU A 473 19.60 -7.99 17.07
N MET A 474 20.20 -8.33 15.93
CA MET A 474 20.15 -9.66 15.33
C MET A 474 20.80 -10.76 16.19
N PRO A 475 21.91 -10.55 16.93
CA PRO A 475 22.56 -11.62 17.69
C PRO A 475 21.79 -12.13 18.90
N ASP A 476 20.74 -11.44 19.36
CA ASP A 476 20.01 -11.78 20.59
C ASP A 476 19.41 -13.19 20.54
N ILE A 477 18.92 -13.58 19.37
CA ILE A 477 18.39 -14.93 19.16
C ILE A 477 19.49 -16.00 19.23
N LEU A 478 20.73 -15.68 18.84
CA LEU A 478 21.86 -16.60 18.94
C LEU A 478 22.23 -16.84 20.41
N HIS A 479 22.26 -15.78 21.21
CA HIS A 479 22.44 -15.89 22.66
C HIS A 479 21.28 -16.62 23.34
N TRP A 480 20.05 -16.41 22.86
CA TRP A 480 18.89 -17.13 23.37
C TRP A 480 18.96 -18.64 23.10
N LEU A 481 19.44 -19.04 21.91
CA LEU A 481 19.71 -20.43 21.54
C LEU A 481 20.93 -21.02 22.25
N GLY A 482 21.70 -20.22 23.00
CA GLY A 482 22.91 -20.66 23.69
C GLY A 482 24.12 -20.86 22.78
N ILE A 483 24.08 -20.35 21.54
CA ILE A 483 25.16 -20.49 20.56
C ILE A 483 26.35 -19.64 21.01
N LYS A 484 27.52 -20.27 21.16
CA LYS A 484 28.76 -19.61 21.56
C LYS A 484 29.79 -19.51 20.44
N LYS A 485 29.77 -20.40 19.46
CA LYS A 485 30.62 -20.35 18.26
C LYS A 485 29.80 -20.67 17.02
N ILE A 486 30.24 -20.18 15.87
CA ILE A 486 29.68 -20.57 14.56
C ILE A 486 30.82 -21.09 13.70
N ASP A 487 30.76 -22.36 13.29
CA ASP A 487 31.79 -22.93 12.42
C ASP A 487 31.64 -22.39 10.99
N ARG A 488 30.44 -22.44 10.42
CA ARG A 488 30.19 -22.02 9.03
C ARG A 488 29.06 -21.01 8.94
N MET A 489 29.37 -19.78 8.55
CA MET A 489 28.38 -18.74 8.29
C MET A 489 28.12 -18.60 6.79
N LEU A 490 26.88 -18.86 6.37
CA LEU A 490 26.43 -18.84 4.97
C LEU A 490 25.96 -17.43 4.58
N SER A 491 26.87 -16.45 4.58
CA SER A 491 26.57 -15.06 4.21
C SER A 491 27.82 -14.25 3.85
N MET A 492 27.73 -13.41 2.81
CA MET A 492 28.78 -12.45 2.45
C MET A 492 28.68 -11.10 3.19
N SER A 493 27.66 -10.90 4.05
CA SER A 493 27.38 -9.60 4.64
C SER A 493 28.26 -9.28 5.85
N ASN A 494 29.11 -8.25 5.72
CA ASN A 494 29.92 -7.76 6.84
C ASN A 494 29.05 -7.23 7.99
N MET A 495 27.99 -6.47 7.69
CA MET A 495 27.07 -5.98 8.73
C MET A 495 26.51 -7.09 9.63
N LYS A 496 26.24 -8.28 9.06
CA LYS A 496 25.76 -9.44 9.85
C LYS A 496 26.91 -10.05 10.64
N HIS A 497 28.06 -10.26 10.01
CA HIS A 497 29.22 -10.81 10.68
C HIS A 497 29.67 -9.93 11.86
N ASP A 498 29.86 -8.64 11.62
CA ASP A 498 30.43 -7.70 12.59
C ASP A 498 29.50 -7.53 13.79
N ALA A 499 28.18 -7.60 13.57
CA ALA A 499 27.20 -7.62 14.66
C ALA A 499 27.32 -8.87 15.54
N ILE A 500 27.57 -10.05 14.95
CA ILE A 500 27.70 -11.33 15.68
C ILE A 500 29.03 -11.36 16.46
N VAL A 501 30.13 -11.06 15.79
CA VAL A 501 31.47 -11.03 16.41
C VAL A 501 31.55 -9.95 17.48
N GLY A 502 30.95 -8.78 17.24
CA GLY A 502 30.87 -7.69 18.22
C GLY A 502 30.10 -8.06 19.50
N GLN A 503 29.24 -9.08 19.46
CA GLN A 503 28.55 -9.63 20.63
C GLN A 503 29.28 -10.82 21.27
N GLY A 504 30.49 -11.16 20.78
CA GLY A 504 31.37 -12.17 21.36
C GLY A 504 31.13 -13.60 20.87
N ILE A 505 30.47 -13.78 19.73
CA ILE A 505 30.31 -15.09 19.07
C ILE A 505 31.32 -15.17 17.91
N PRO A 506 32.43 -15.91 18.02
CA PRO A 506 33.37 -16.09 16.92
C PRO A 506 32.75 -16.87 15.75
N ILE A 507 33.10 -16.46 14.53
CA ILE A 507 32.76 -17.14 13.28
C ILE A 507 34.05 -17.66 12.66
N LEU A 508 34.15 -18.97 12.45
CA LEU A 508 35.39 -19.62 11.96
C LEU A 508 35.52 -19.54 10.43
N GLU A 509 34.49 -19.93 9.69
CA GLU A 509 34.46 -19.97 8.23
C GLU A 509 33.27 -19.14 7.71
N ARG A 510 33.51 -18.31 6.69
CA ARG A 510 32.45 -17.66 5.91
C ARG A 510 32.35 -18.31 4.55
N VAL A 511 31.14 -18.69 4.16
CA VAL A 511 30.86 -19.40 2.92
C VAL A 511 30.05 -18.50 2.00
N GLU A 512 30.57 -18.26 0.79
CA GLU A 512 29.88 -17.53 -0.28
C GLU A 512 28.95 -18.43 -1.08
N LEU A 513 28.07 -17.85 -1.90
CA LEU A 513 27.21 -18.62 -2.80
C LEU A 513 28.04 -19.14 -3.98
N PRO A 514 27.93 -20.44 -4.33
CA PRO A 514 28.56 -20.99 -5.53
C PRO A 514 28.12 -20.26 -6.80
N GLU A 515 29.04 -20.07 -7.75
CA GLU A 515 28.77 -19.32 -8.99
C GLU A 515 27.63 -19.91 -9.83
N ASP A 516 27.50 -21.23 -9.84
CA ASP A 516 26.45 -21.96 -10.57
C ASP A 516 25.03 -21.64 -10.09
N LEU A 517 24.89 -21.16 -8.85
CA LEU A 517 23.61 -20.83 -8.23
C LEU A 517 23.25 -19.35 -8.36
N ILE A 518 24.09 -18.52 -8.99
CA ILE A 518 23.87 -17.09 -9.18
C ILE A 518 23.08 -16.84 -10.49
N PRO A 519 21.83 -16.35 -10.42
CA PRO A 519 21.12 -15.92 -11.63
C PRO A 519 21.88 -14.83 -12.40
N ALA A 520 21.84 -14.87 -13.74
CA ALA A 520 22.59 -13.94 -14.59
C ALA A 520 22.29 -12.45 -14.29
N ASP A 521 21.00 -12.08 -14.14
CA ASP A 521 20.58 -10.70 -13.81
C ASP A 521 21.01 -10.25 -12.40
N SER A 522 21.27 -11.19 -11.52
CA SER A 522 21.65 -10.91 -10.13
C SER A 522 23.16 -10.67 -9.94
N ARG A 523 23.97 -10.87 -11.00
CA ARG A 523 25.41 -10.56 -10.98
C ARG A 523 25.68 -9.08 -10.70
N VAL A 524 24.87 -8.19 -11.28
CA VAL A 524 24.90 -6.75 -11.00
C VAL A 524 24.80 -6.46 -9.49
N GLU A 525 23.96 -7.20 -8.76
CA GLU A 525 23.82 -7.05 -7.31
C GLU A 525 25.04 -7.58 -6.56
N ILE A 526 25.58 -8.74 -6.95
CA ILE A 526 26.74 -9.35 -6.28
C ILE A 526 27.98 -8.51 -6.47
N ASP A 527 28.29 -8.12 -7.69
CA ASP A 527 29.50 -7.37 -8.02
C ASP A 527 29.50 -6.00 -7.33
N ALA A 528 28.33 -5.33 -7.30
CA ALA A 528 28.14 -4.11 -6.53
C ALA A 528 28.40 -4.31 -5.03
N LYS A 529 27.91 -5.41 -4.44
CA LYS A 529 28.12 -5.71 -3.02
C LYS A 529 29.59 -6.01 -2.72
N ILE A 530 30.25 -6.81 -3.55
CA ILE A 530 31.67 -7.14 -3.40
C ILE A 530 32.50 -5.85 -3.43
N ASN A 531 32.23 -4.95 -4.38
CA ASN A 531 32.91 -3.67 -4.46
C ASN A 531 32.62 -2.75 -3.26
N ALA A 532 31.40 -2.79 -2.71
CA ALA A 532 31.05 -2.10 -1.47
C ALA A 532 31.64 -2.76 -0.20
N GLY A 533 32.53 -3.74 -0.36
CA GLY A 533 33.33 -4.34 0.69
C GLY A 533 32.79 -5.66 1.25
N TYR A 534 31.73 -6.24 0.67
CA TYR A 534 31.22 -7.55 1.11
C TYR A 534 32.28 -8.65 0.91
N PHE A 535 32.21 -9.69 1.74
CA PHE A 535 33.17 -10.79 1.71
C PHE A 535 33.05 -11.58 0.40
N THR A 536 34.19 -11.89 -0.22
CA THR A 536 34.30 -12.86 -1.32
C THR A 536 35.66 -13.54 -1.25
N ALA A 537 35.73 -14.80 -1.68
CA ALA A 537 37.00 -15.50 -1.88
C ALA A 537 37.61 -15.25 -3.28
N GLY A 538 36.84 -14.64 -4.20
CA GLY A 538 37.22 -14.39 -5.59
C GLY A 538 37.85 -13.01 -5.86
N LYS A 539 38.05 -12.70 -7.15
CA LYS A 539 38.63 -11.43 -7.62
C LYS A 539 37.66 -10.26 -7.39
N ARG A 540 38.14 -9.18 -6.78
CA ARG A 540 37.43 -7.90 -6.73
C ARG A 540 37.59 -7.16 -8.06
N LEU A 541 36.47 -6.80 -8.68
CA LEU A 541 36.45 -6.05 -9.94
C LEU A 541 36.88 -4.59 -9.71
N THR A 542 37.60 -4.01 -10.68
CA THR A 542 37.95 -2.58 -10.64
C THR A 542 36.75 -1.70 -10.97
N ALA A 543 36.79 -0.40 -10.62
CA ALA A 543 35.69 0.53 -10.87
C ALA A 543 35.31 0.65 -12.36
N GLU A 544 36.27 0.45 -13.26
CA GLU A 544 36.06 0.42 -14.71
C GLU A 544 35.40 -0.90 -15.17
N GLU A 545 35.86 -2.04 -14.64
CA GLU A 545 35.26 -3.36 -14.90
C GLU A 545 33.79 -3.40 -14.40
N LEU A 546 33.47 -2.74 -13.28
CA LEU A 546 32.10 -2.65 -12.72
C LEU A 546 31.11 -1.89 -13.61
N GLN A 547 31.57 -0.91 -14.41
CA GLN A 547 30.70 -0.20 -15.34
C GLN A 547 30.28 -1.09 -16.52
N SER A 548 31.07 -2.12 -16.84
CA SER A 548 30.77 -3.08 -17.90
C SER A 548 29.75 -4.15 -17.50
N VAL A 549 29.50 -4.33 -16.20
CA VAL A 549 28.50 -5.29 -15.68
C VAL A 549 27.12 -4.65 -15.76
N GLN A 550 26.34 -5.06 -16.78
CA GLN A 550 25.00 -4.55 -17.05
C GLN A 550 23.96 -5.68 -17.02
N GLY A 551 22.83 -5.43 -16.35
CA GLY A 551 21.67 -6.33 -16.34
C GLY A 551 20.77 -6.16 -17.57
N ARG A 552 19.82 -7.09 -17.79
CA ARG A 552 18.88 -7.02 -18.93
C ARG A 552 18.08 -5.71 -18.97
N MET A 553 18.05 -5.08 -20.15
CA MET A 553 17.29 -3.85 -20.43
C MET A 553 15.81 -4.13 -20.68
N TRP A 554 14.96 -3.11 -20.52
CA TRP A 554 13.51 -3.21 -20.72
C TRP A 554 13.11 -3.71 -22.11
N GLU A 555 13.89 -3.38 -23.13
CA GLU A 555 13.62 -3.74 -24.52
C GLU A 555 14.01 -5.19 -24.84
N ASP A 556 14.97 -5.79 -24.12
CA ASP A 556 15.37 -7.19 -24.31
C ASP A 556 14.28 -8.19 -23.89
N SER A 557 13.37 -7.77 -23.01
CA SER A 557 12.14 -8.52 -22.70
C SER A 557 11.14 -8.57 -23.86
N LEU A 558 11.23 -7.64 -24.81
CA LEU A 558 10.37 -7.57 -26.00
C LEU A 558 11.08 -8.15 -27.24
N SER A 559 12.40 -7.99 -27.37
CA SER A 559 13.19 -8.46 -28.53
C SER A 559 13.40 -9.98 -28.57
N ALA A 560 13.39 -10.65 -27.41
CA ALA A 560 13.42 -12.12 -27.33
C ALA A 560 12.20 -12.80 -28.00
N TYR A 561 11.14 -12.03 -28.27
CA TYR A 561 9.96 -12.49 -29.02
C TYR A 561 9.98 -12.11 -30.50
N GLN A 562 10.93 -11.28 -30.96
CA GLN A 562 10.97 -10.78 -32.35
C GLN A 562 12.03 -11.46 -33.23
N ASN A 563 13.06 -12.10 -32.66
CA ASN A 563 14.16 -12.71 -33.40
C ASN A 563 14.06 -14.25 -33.55
N LEU A 564 12.87 -14.76 -33.93
CA LEU A 564 12.73 -16.10 -34.48
C LEU A 564 12.33 -15.98 -35.95
N ASP A 565 13.29 -16.19 -36.84
CA ASP A 565 13.10 -16.20 -38.29
C ASP A 565 11.98 -17.15 -38.71
N PHE A 566 10.88 -16.57 -39.18
CA PHE A 566 9.73 -17.26 -39.75
C PHE A 566 10.01 -17.67 -41.20
N LYS A 567 10.62 -18.85 -41.40
CA LYS A 567 10.53 -19.59 -42.67
C LYS A 567 10.24 -21.07 -42.39
N GLY A 568 8.97 -21.41 -42.21
CA GLY A 568 8.48 -22.79 -42.11
C GLY A 568 6.97 -22.87 -41.80
N PRO A 569 6.24 -23.90 -42.28
CA PRO A 569 4.78 -23.91 -42.29
C PRO A 569 4.16 -23.92 -40.89
N ILE A 570 3.20 -23.02 -40.70
CA ILE A 570 2.48 -22.70 -39.46
C ILE A 570 1.55 -23.86 -39.10
N THR A 571 2.05 -24.90 -38.44
CA THR A 571 1.18 -25.93 -37.82
C THR A 571 1.65 -26.44 -36.46
N ASN A 572 2.82 -26.05 -35.94
CA ASN A 572 3.35 -26.59 -34.67
C ASN A 572 3.96 -25.52 -33.75
N MET A 573 3.15 -24.64 -33.15
CA MET A 573 3.64 -23.71 -32.11
C MET A 573 2.60 -23.45 -31.01
N ALA A 574 2.33 -24.48 -30.19
CA ALA A 574 1.82 -24.36 -28.82
C ALA A 574 1.86 -25.74 -28.11
N VAL A 575 3.06 -26.31 -27.97
CA VAL A 575 3.29 -27.41 -27.02
C VAL A 575 4.57 -27.06 -26.26
N GLY A 576 4.39 -26.45 -25.08
CA GLY A 576 5.46 -26.24 -24.12
C GLY A 576 6.13 -27.57 -23.76
N LYS A 577 7.46 -27.52 -23.65
CA LYS A 577 8.35 -28.61 -23.26
C LYS A 577 7.96 -29.20 -21.90
N ASN A 578 7.07 -30.20 -21.89
CA ASN A 578 6.95 -31.14 -20.78
C ASN A 578 7.56 -32.49 -21.18
N LYS A 579 8.71 -32.80 -20.56
CA LYS A 579 9.37 -34.10 -20.61
C LYS A 579 8.41 -35.18 -20.10
N ARG A 580 8.32 -36.27 -20.88
CA ARG A 580 8.00 -37.66 -20.47
C ARG A 580 6.83 -37.85 -19.49
N LEU A 581 5.62 -37.98 -20.04
CA LEU A 581 4.56 -38.76 -19.38
C LEU A 581 4.93 -40.25 -19.47
N SER A 582 5.37 -40.83 -18.34
CA SER A 582 5.52 -42.27 -18.19
C SER A 582 4.16 -42.95 -18.34
N LYS A 583 4.13 -44.06 -19.11
CA LYS A 583 2.96 -44.94 -19.23
C LYS A 583 2.76 -45.68 -17.90
N GLY A 584 2.07 -45.05 -16.95
CA GLY A 584 1.47 -45.70 -15.78
C GLY A 584 -0.05 -45.82 -15.96
N LYS A 585 -0.60 -47.03 -15.86
CA LYS A 585 -2.00 -47.37 -16.17
C LYS A 585 -2.90 -47.20 -14.94
N LYS A 586 -4.18 -46.88 -15.21
CA LYS A 586 -5.41 -46.96 -14.37
C LYS A 586 -5.74 -45.80 -13.42
N GLY A 587 -6.54 -44.87 -13.97
CA GLY A 587 -7.50 -44.03 -13.26
C GLY A 587 -8.23 -43.15 -14.27
N LEU A 588 -9.56 -43.22 -14.35
CA LEU A 588 -10.39 -42.46 -15.27
C LEU A 588 -10.44 -40.96 -14.86
N LYS A 589 -9.30 -40.27 -14.85
CA LYS A 589 -9.21 -38.83 -14.59
C LYS A 589 -9.03 -38.11 -15.92
N LYS A 590 -9.98 -37.22 -16.25
CA LYS A 590 -10.00 -36.37 -17.45
C LYS A 590 -8.58 -35.87 -17.77
N LYS A 591 -8.13 -36.09 -19.02
CA LYS A 591 -6.90 -35.48 -19.54
C LYS A 591 -6.90 -33.98 -19.19
N THR A 592 -5.83 -33.50 -18.56
CA THR A 592 -5.59 -32.08 -18.36
C THR A 592 -5.33 -31.45 -19.72
N VAL A 593 -6.36 -30.83 -20.30
CA VAL A 593 -6.29 -30.13 -21.60
C VAL A 593 -6.02 -28.65 -21.33
N ASP A 594 -5.08 -28.06 -22.06
CA ASP A 594 -4.76 -26.63 -21.97
C ASP A 594 -6.03 -25.77 -22.14
N PRO A 595 -6.38 -24.92 -21.16
CA PRO A 595 -7.52 -24.02 -21.25
C PRO A 595 -7.56 -23.13 -22.49
N PHE A 596 -6.43 -22.78 -23.11
CA PHE A 596 -6.41 -21.94 -24.32
C PHE A 596 -6.88 -22.69 -25.57
N SER A 597 -6.66 -24.00 -25.65
CA SER A 597 -7.13 -24.83 -26.78
C SER A 597 -8.66 -24.88 -26.91
N ARG A 598 -9.37 -24.53 -25.83
CA ARG A 598 -10.84 -24.52 -25.76
C ARG A 598 -11.45 -23.14 -26.06
N LYS A 599 -10.64 -22.13 -26.37
CA LYS A 599 -11.10 -20.75 -26.54
C LYS A 599 -10.97 -20.27 -27.98
N ASP A 600 -11.94 -19.49 -28.43
CA ASP A 600 -11.95 -18.81 -29.71
C ASP A 600 -11.71 -17.29 -29.51
N TRP A 601 -11.10 -16.66 -30.52
CA TRP A 601 -10.77 -15.24 -30.54
C TRP A 601 -11.84 -14.43 -31.27
N TYR A 602 -12.26 -13.32 -30.65
CA TYR A 602 -13.23 -12.36 -31.16
C TYR A 602 -12.61 -10.96 -31.18
N SER A 603 -12.91 -10.18 -32.23
CA SER A 603 -12.45 -8.80 -32.40
C SER A 603 -13.53 -7.83 -31.90
N ILE A 604 -13.14 -6.79 -31.18
CA ILE A 604 -14.05 -5.78 -30.61
C ILE A 604 -14.07 -4.55 -31.51
N LYS A 605 -15.25 -4.17 -31.98
CA LYS A 605 -15.46 -3.06 -32.90
C LYS A 605 -16.14 -1.88 -32.19
N ALA A 606 -15.54 -0.70 -32.26
CA ALA A 606 -16.08 0.57 -31.77
C ALA A 606 -17.11 1.17 -32.75
N PRO A 607 -18.08 1.96 -32.25
CA PRO A 607 -19.02 2.73 -33.08
C PRO A 607 -18.31 3.69 -34.05
N SER A 608 -19.01 4.06 -35.13
CA SER A 608 -18.53 5.04 -36.13
C SER A 608 -18.24 6.45 -35.59
N SER A 609 -18.66 6.77 -34.37
CA SER A 609 -18.34 8.05 -33.71
C SER A 609 -16.85 8.20 -33.33
N PHE A 610 -16.08 7.13 -33.40
CA PHE A 610 -14.64 7.10 -33.11
C PHE A 610 -13.84 6.85 -34.39
N SER A 611 -12.63 7.42 -34.49
CA SER A 611 -11.80 7.27 -35.70
C SER A 611 -11.25 5.85 -35.86
N VAL A 612 -10.85 5.20 -34.76
CA VAL A 612 -10.37 3.82 -34.75
C VAL A 612 -11.51 2.87 -34.40
N ARG A 613 -11.93 2.06 -35.37
CA ARG A 613 -12.97 1.06 -35.17
C ARG A 613 -12.47 -0.22 -34.50
N ASP A 614 -11.20 -0.54 -34.65
CA ASP A 614 -10.64 -1.81 -34.16
C ASP A 614 -9.98 -1.59 -32.79
N VAL A 615 -10.71 -1.98 -31.74
CA VAL A 615 -10.34 -1.66 -30.36
C VAL A 615 -9.41 -2.70 -29.75
N GLY A 616 -9.61 -3.98 -30.09
CA GLY A 616 -8.82 -5.08 -29.54
C GLY A 616 -9.45 -6.45 -29.76
N LYS A 617 -8.92 -7.47 -29.08
CA LYS A 617 -9.40 -8.86 -29.16
C LYS A 617 -9.76 -9.41 -27.78
N THR A 618 -10.76 -10.28 -27.72
CA THR A 618 -11.23 -10.98 -26.53
C THR A 618 -11.36 -12.47 -26.80
N LEU A 619 -11.07 -13.28 -25.79
CA LEU A 619 -11.12 -14.73 -25.83
C LEU A 619 -12.29 -15.26 -25.02
N VAL A 620 -13.04 -16.20 -25.59
CA VAL A 620 -14.17 -16.87 -24.95
C VAL A 620 -14.14 -18.36 -25.26
N ASN A 621 -14.68 -19.17 -24.36
CA ASN A 621 -14.78 -20.61 -24.60
C ASN A 621 -15.60 -20.88 -25.86
N ARG A 622 -15.12 -21.80 -26.70
CA ARG A 622 -15.84 -22.26 -27.89
C ARG A 622 -17.24 -22.74 -27.49
N THR A 623 -18.23 -22.37 -28.31
CA THR A 623 -19.61 -22.83 -28.15
C THR A 623 -19.65 -24.35 -28.10
N THR A 624 -20.13 -24.90 -26.98
CA THR A 624 -20.21 -26.34 -26.75
C THR A 624 -21.52 -26.69 -26.04
N GLY A 625 -22.32 -27.56 -26.67
CA GLY A 625 -23.64 -27.96 -26.16
C GLY A 625 -24.55 -26.76 -25.91
N LEU A 626 -25.07 -26.64 -24.68
CA LEU A 626 -26.00 -25.57 -24.27
C LEU A 626 -25.31 -24.25 -23.90
N LYS A 627 -23.98 -24.15 -23.97
CA LYS A 627 -23.24 -22.93 -23.61
C LYS A 627 -22.76 -22.23 -24.88
N ASN A 628 -23.44 -21.15 -25.24
CA ASN A 628 -23.10 -20.32 -26.39
C ASN A 628 -22.05 -19.26 -26.03
N ALA A 629 -21.05 -19.08 -26.89
CA ALA A 629 -20.04 -18.04 -26.75
C ALA A 629 -20.64 -16.63 -26.85
N ASN A 630 -21.68 -16.45 -27.68
CA ASN A 630 -22.33 -15.15 -27.90
C ASN A 630 -22.96 -14.61 -26.61
N ASP A 631 -23.68 -15.45 -25.86
CA ASP A 631 -24.32 -15.04 -24.60
C ASP A 631 -23.30 -14.65 -23.53
N ALA A 632 -22.12 -15.28 -23.56
CA ALA A 632 -21.03 -14.96 -22.65
C ALA A 632 -20.30 -13.66 -23.03
N LEU A 633 -20.39 -13.21 -24.29
CA LEU A 633 -19.79 -11.97 -24.80
C LEU A 633 -20.72 -10.76 -24.62
N LYS A 634 -22.02 -10.92 -24.88
CA LYS A 634 -23.01 -9.86 -24.73
C LYS A 634 -23.05 -9.35 -23.29
N GLY A 635 -23.16 -8.03 -23.13
CA GLY A 635 -23.18 -7.37 -21.83
C GLY A 635 -21.82 -7.12 -21.18
N ARG A 636 -20.70 -7.61 -21.77
CA ARG A 636 -19.37 -7.23 -21.31
C ARG A 636 -19.11 -5.75 -21.57
N ILE A 637 -18.44 -5.11 -20.62
CA ILE A 637 -18.03 -3.71 -20.72
C ILE A 637 -16.51 -3.68 -20.87
N VAL A 638 -16.04 -3.00 -21.91
CA VAL A 638 -14.64 -2.78 -22.22
C VAL A 638 -14.32 -1.32 -21.94
N GLU A 639 -13.23 -1.07 -21.22
CA GLU A 639 -12.76 0.28 -20.90
C GLU A 639 -11.48 0.56 -21.70
N VAL A 640 -11.52 1.59 -22.54
CA VAL A 640 -10.40 1.98 -23.42
C VAL A 640 -10.16 3.48 -23.27
N SER A 641 -8.90 3.91 -23.44
CA SER A 641 -8.56 5.33 -23.48
C SER A 641 -9.17 5.99 -24.72
N LEU A 642 -9.65 7.22 -24.58
CA LEU A 642 -10.11 8.00 -25.72
C LEU A 642 -8.97 8.32 -26.68
N ALA A 643 -7.73 8.45 -26.18
CA ALA A 643 -6.54 8.64 -27.02
C ALA A 643 -6.36 7.48 -28.00
N ASP A 644 -6.52 6.23 -27.56
CA ASP A 644 -6.36 5.05 -28.42
C ASP A 644 -7.46 4.96 -29.48
N LEU A 645 -8.67 5.45 -29.16
CA LEU A 645 -9.82 5.48 -30.07
C LEU A 645 -9.75 6.61 -31.10
N GLN A 646 -9.05 7.71 -30.78
CA GLN A 646 -9.01 8.92 -31.62
C GLN A 646 -7.63 9.19 -32.25
N LYS A 647 -6.56 8.57 -31.74
CA LYS A 647 -5.13 8.84 -32.01
C LYS A 647 -4.64 10.22 -31.54
N ASP A 648 -5.32 10.81 -30.56
CA ASP A 648 -4.98 12.11 -29.97
C ASP A 648 -4.56 11.96 -28.49
N GLU A 649 -3.28 12.22 -28.20
CA GLU A 649 -2.70 12.04 -26.85
C GLU A 649 -3.25 13.01 -25.79
N GLU A 650 -3.77 14.17 -26.21
CA GLU A 650 -4.34 15.17 -25.29
C GLU A 650 -5.53 14.60 -24.48
N HIS A 651 -6.22 13.60 -25.02
CA HIS A 651 -7.41 12.99 -24.43
C HIS A 651 -7.13 11.67 -23.69
N SER A 652 -5.86 11.34 -23.44
CA SER A 652 -5.40 10.11 -22.76
C SER A 652 -6.01 9.90 -21.37
N PHE A 653 -6.39 10.98 -20.67
CA PHE A 653 -6.98 10.90 -19.34
C PHE A 653 -8.47 10.51 -19.32
N ARG A 654 -9.10 10.38 -20.48
CA ARG A 654 -10.52 10.05 -20.60
C ARG A 654 -10.66 8.59 -20.96
N LYS A 655 -11.43 7.86 -20.16
CA LYS A 655 -11.73 6.46 -20.38
C LYS A 655 -13.15 6.30 -20.87
N VAL A 656 -13.30 5.68 -22.03
CA VAL A 656 -14.59 5.35 -22.62
C VAL A 656 -14.95 3.92 -22.27
N ARG A 657 -16.18 3.70 -21.84
CA ARG A 657 -16.75 2.38 -21.56
C ARG A 657 -17.68 2.00 -22.71
N LEU A 658 -17.32 0.94 -23.39
CA LEU A 658 -18.06 0.36 -24.50
C LEU A 658 -18.69 -0.96 -24.06
N ARG A 659 -19.99 -1.13 -24.23
CA ARG A 659 -20.70 -2.38 -23.94
C ARG A 659 -20.88 -3.18 -25.22
N VAL A 660 -20.58 -4.47 -25.18
CA VAL A 660 -20.89 -5.39 -26.29
C VAL A 660 -22.38 -5.69 -26.27
N ASP A 661 -23.10 -5.24 -27.30
CA ASP A 661 -24.54 -5.47 -27.40
C ASP A 661 -24.86 -6.64 -28.34
N GLU A 662 -24.15 -6.77 -29.47
CA GLU A 662 -24.35 -7.84 -30.45
C GLU A 662 -23.02 -8.43 -30.95
N VAL A 663 -23.05 -9.68 -31.40
CA VAL A 663 -21.88 -10.37 -31.97
C VAL A 663 -22.24 -10.89 -33.37
N GLN A 664 -21.50 -10.45 -34.38
CA GLN A 664 -21.62 -10.89 -35.77
C GLN A 664 -20.38 -11.68 -36.18
N GLY A 665 -20.52 -12.99 -36.38
CA GLY A 665 -19.39 -13.87 -36.65
C GLY A 665 -18.36 -13.79 -35.52
N LYS A 666 -17.16 -13.28 -35.82
CA LYS A 666 -16.09 -13.03 -34.83
C LYS A 666 -15.99 -11.57 -34.37
N ASN A 667 -16.85 -10.68 -34.86
CA ASN A 667 -16.85 -9.25 -34.53
C ASN A 667 -17.88 -8.95 -33.44
N CYS A 668 -17.45 -8.32 -32.36
CA CYS A 668 -18.30 -7.84 -31.28
C CYS A 668 -18.63 -6.36 -31.54
N LEU A 669 -19.89 -6.05 -31.81
CA LEU A 669 -20.37 -4.69 -32.00
C LEU A 669 -20.66 -4.05 -30.63
N THR A 670 -20.07 -2.89 -30.40
CA THR A 670 -20.19 -2.19 -29.12
C THR A 670 -21.00 -0.91 -29.21
N ASN A 671 -21.55 -0.49 -28.08
CA ASN A 671 -22.27 0.78 -27.92
C ASN A 671 -21.69 1.57 -26.74
N PHE A 672 -21.90 2.88 -26.73
CA PHE A 672 -21.43 3.76 -25.67
C PHE A 672 -22.19 3.51 -24.36
N HIS A 673 -21.48 3.14 -23.30
CA HIS A 673 -22.06 2.86 -21.98
C HIS A 673 -21.71 3.92 -20.94
N GLY A 674 -20.56 4.59 -21.07
CA GLY A 674 -20.19 5.67 -20.17
C GLY A 674 -18.79 6.21 -20.43
N LEU A 675 -18.46 7.24 -19.66
CA LEU A 675 -17.17 7.92 -19.72
C LEU A 675 -16.71 8.20 -18.30
N ASP A 676 -15.42 7.99 -18.03
CA ASP A 676 -14.80 8.27 -16.74
C ASP A 676 -13.45 8.94 -16.92
N PHE A 677 -12.93 9.53 -15.84
CA PHE A 677 -11.60 10.13 -15.80
C PHE A 677 -10.59 9.16 -15.21
N THR A 678 -9.34 9.25 -15.64
CA THR A 678 -8.22 8.62 -14.94
C THR A 678 -8.01 9.28 -13.56
N SER A 679 -7.57 8.49 -12.59
CA SER A 679 -7.40 8.97 -11.21
C SER A 679 -6.27 9.98 -11.06
N ASP A 680 -5.21 9.84 -11.86
CA ASP A 680 -4.05 10.73 -11.95
C ASP A 680 -4.46 12.13 -12.40
N LYS A 681 -5.20 12.27 -13.51
CA LYS A 681 -5.67 13.57 -14.00
C LYS A 681 -6.56 14.25 -12.97
N LEU A 682 -7.52 13.52 -12.38
CA LEU A 682 -8.39 14.10 -11.36
C LEU A 682 -7.60 14.62 -10.15
N ARG A 683 -6.61 13.84 -9.66
CA ARG A 683 -5.74 14.25 -8.54
C ARG A 683 -4.84 15.44 -8.89
N SER A 684 -4.39 15.54 -10.15
CA SER A 684 -3.58 16.67 -10.64
C SER A 684 -4.36 17.99 -10.74
N LEU A 685 -5.66 17.90 -11.10
CA LEU A 685 -6.56 19.05 -11.18
C LEU A 685 -6.93 19.61 -9.80
N VAL A 686 -7.12 18.73 -8.82
CA VAL A 686 -7.51 19.11 -7.45
C VAL A 686 -6.30 19.62 -6.66
N ARG A 687 -6.06 20.94 -6.75
CA ARG A 687 -5.02 21.65 -5.99
C ARG A 687 -5.60 22.47 -4.83
N LYS A 688 -4.76 22.77 -3.83
CA LYS A 688 -5.07 23.70 -2.73
C LYS A 688 -5.21 25.14 -3.26
N TRP A 689 -5.81 26.03 -2.45
CA TRP A 689 -5.95 27.48 -2.71
C TRP A 689 -6.90 27.91 -3.84
N GLN A 690 -7.74 27.01 -4.32
CA GLN A 690 -8.81 27.26 -5.27
C GLN A 690 -10.10 26.56 -4.81
N THR A 691 -11.25 26.98 -5.32
CA THR A 691 -12.53 26.34 -5.02
C THR A 691 -12.81 25.24 -6.04
N LEU A 692 -13.25 24.08 -5.54
CA LEU A 692 -13.79 23.00 -6.36
C LEU A 692 -15.31 23.16 -6.47
N ILE A 693 -15.83 23.12 -7.70
CA ILE A 693 -17.25 23.21 -8.00
C ILE A 693 -17.67 21.93 -8.72
N GLU A 694 -18.59 21.19 -8.11
CA GLU A 694 -19.20 19.99 -8.70
C GLU A 694 -20.68 20.21 -8.97
N ALA A 695 -21.16 19.67 -10.09
CA ALA A 695 -22.56 19.63 -10.47
C ALA A 695 -22.90 18.26 -11.10
N ASN A 696 -24.10 17.77 -10.84
CA ASN A 696 -24.58 16.50 -11.38
C ASN A 696 -26.02 16.66 -11.88
N VAL A 697 -26.33 16.06 -13.03
CA VAL A 697 -27.65 16.11 -13.66
C VAL A 697 -28.02 14.74 -14.20
N THR A 698 -29.27 14.34 -14.00
CA THR A 698 -29.89 13.21 -14.70
C THR A 698 -30.72 13.72 -15.86
N VAL A 699 -30.42 13.27 -17.07
CA VAL A 699 -31.12 13.69 -18.30
C VAL A 699 -31.54 12.45 -19.08
N LYS A 700 -32.70 12.54 -19.72
CA LYS A 700 -33.18 11.56 -20.70
C LYS A 700 -32.85 12.11 -22.09
N THR A 701 -32.13 11.35 -22.91
CA THR A 701 -31.83 11.71 -24.31
C THR A 701 -33.05 11.47 -25.20
N THR A 702 -32.98 11.89 -26.46
CA THR A 702 -34.05 11.65 -27.46
C THR A 702 -34.30 10.17 -27.70
N ASP A 703 -33.26 9.34 -27.64
CA ASP A 703 -33.34 7.89 -27.86
C ASP A 703 -33.69 7.12 -26.58
N ASP A 704 -34.28 7.80 -25.60
CA ASP A 704 -34.75 7.21 -24.34
C ASP A 704 -33.67 6.63 -23.40
N TYR A 705 -32.39 6.99 -23.59
CA TYR A 705 -31.33 6.68 -22.62
C TYR A 705 -31.40 7.63 -21.42
N LEU A 706 -31.44 7.08 -20.21
CA LEU A 706 -31.38 7.85 -18.98
C LEU A 706 -29.94 7.88 -18.48
N ILE A 707 -29.29 9.04 -18.61
CA ILE A 707 -27.87 9.24 -18.29
C ILE A 707 -27.70 10.22 -17.12
N ARG A 708 -26.63 10.02 -16.34
CA ARG A 708 -26.20 10.93 -15.29
C ARG A 708 -24.83 11.49 -15.62
N LEU A 709 -24.78 12.81 -15.79
CA LEU A 709 -23.58 13.58 -16.12
C LEU A 709 -23.05 14.24 -14.85
N PHE A 710 -21.74 14.16 -14.63
CA PHE A 710 -21.03 14.82 -13.55
C PHE A 710 -20.03 15.80 -14.15
N ALA A 711 -20.18 17.08 -13.82
CA ALA A 711 -19.27 18.13 -14.22
C ALA A 711 -18.47 18.62 -13.02
N ILE A 712 -17.20 18.94 -13.28
CA ILE A 712 -16.27 19.52 -12.32
C ILE A 712 -15.66 20.78 -12.92
N GLY A 713 -15.42 21.79 -12.10
CA GLY A 713 -14.72 23.01 -12.49
C GLY A 713 -13.98 23.62 -11.31
N PHE A 714 -12.93 24.38 -11.60
CA PHE A 714 -12.11 25.06 -10.60
C PHE A 714 -12.09 26.56 -10.86
N THR A 715 -11.96 27.36 -9.80
CA THR A 715 -11.82 28.81 -9.92
C THR A 715 -10.46 29.18 -10.51
N LYS A 716 -10.44 30.06 -11.53
CA LYS A 716 -9.23 30.56 -12.18
C LYS A 716 -8.67 31.77 -11.42
N ARG A 717 -7.35 31.79 -11.21
CA ARG A 717 -6.64 32.94 -10.63
C ARG A 717 -6.62 34.09 -11.63
N ARG A 718 -6.91 35.32 -11.16
CA ARG A 718 -6.80 36.52 -12.00
C ARG A 718 -5.33 36.97 -12.10
N PRO A 719 -4.85 37.49 -13.25
CA PRO A 719 -3.45 37.89 -13.43
C PRO A 719 -2.91 38.81 -12.34
N ASN A 720 -3.70 39.77 -11.86
CA ASN A 720 -3.29 40.77 -10.87
C ASN A 720 -3.78 40.46 -9.44
N GLN A 721 -4.00 39.18 -9.12
CA GLN A 721 -4.53 38.78 -7.83
C GLN A 721 -3.42 38.69 -6.76
N ILE A 722 -3.46 39.63 -5.80
CA ILE A 722 -2.53 39.70 -4.65
C ILE A 722 -2.71 38.51 -3.72
N LYS A 723 -3.96 38.15 -3.39
CA LYS A 723 -4.25 36.99 -2.51
C LYS A 723 -3.79 35.69 -3.17
N LYS A 724 -3.03 34.89 -2.44
CA LYS A 724 -2.62 33.53 -2.86
C LYS A 724 -3.81 32.60 -3.10
N THR A 725 -4.93 32.86 -2.42
CA THR A 725 -6.16 32.05 -2.47
C THR A 725 -7.20 32.61 -3.41
N THR A 726 -7.87 31.74 -4.16
CA THR A 726 -8.90 32.08 -5.14
C THR A 726 -10.21 31.41 -4.75
N TYR A 727 -10.82 31.85 -3.65
CA TYR A 727 -12.06 31.27 -3.15
C TYR A 727 -13.29 32.01 -3.69
N ALA A 728 -14.26 31.26 -4.21
CA ALA A 728 -15.56 31.78 -4.61
C ALA A 728 -16.50 31.78 -3.40
N ALA A 729 -17.36 32.79 -3.30
CA ALA A 729 -18.36 32.86 -2.25
C ALA A 729 -19.42 31.76 -2.43
N SER A 730 -20.04 31.30 -1.34
CA SER A 730 -21.06 30.23 -1.41
C SER A 730 -22.24 30.58 -2.33
N SER A 731 -22.62 31.85 -2.42
CA SER A 731 -23.64 32.33 -3.37
C SER A 731 -23.22 32.16 -4.83
N GLN A 732 -21.97 32.50 -5.16
CA GLN A 732 -21.39 32.34 -6.49
C GLN A 732 -21.30 30.85 -6.87
N ILE A 733 -20.90 29.98 -5.93
CA ILE A 733 -20.87 28.52 -6.14
C ILE A 733 -22.28 28.00 -6.50
N ARG A 734 -23.32 28.43 -5.78
CA ARG A 734 -24.71 28.02 -6.07
C ARG A 734 -25.19 28.51 -7.44
N ALA A 735 -24.85 29.76 -7.80
CA ALA A 735 -25.20 30.33 -9.10
C ALA A 735 -24.49 29.61 -10.26
N ILE A 736 -23.21 29.28 -10.09
CA ILE A 736 -22.42 28.51 -11.05
C ILE A 736 -23.01 27.10 -11.21
N ARG A 737 -23.31 26.41 -10.11
CA ARG A 737 -23.93 25.07 -10.16
C ARG A 737 -25.24 25.08 -10.93
N ARG A 738 -26.11 26.08 -10.70
CA ARG A 738 -27.37 26.23 -11.45
C ARG A 738 -27.11 26.40 -12.95
N LYS A 739 -26.20 27.29 -13.35
CA LYS A 739 -25.83 27.46 -14.76
C LYS A 739 -25.25 26.18 -15.38
N MET A 740 -24.39 25.47 -14.64
CA MET A 740 -23.84 24.19 -15.08
C MET A 740 -24.95 23.17 -15.32
N THR A 741 -25.90 23.05 -14.38
CA THR A 741 -27.01 22.08 -14.53
C THR A 741 -27.91 22.44 -15.70
N ASP A 742 -28.21 23.72 -15.90
CA ASP A 742 -29.10 24.18 -16.96
C ASP A 742 -28.51 23.95 -18.36
N ILE A 743 -27.20 24.21 -18.53
CA ILE A 743 -26.49 23.97 -19.80
C ILE A 743 -26.40 22.48 -20.10
N ILE A 744 -26.01 21.68 -19.12
CA ILE A 744 -25.93 20.22 -19.27
C ILE A 744 -27.30 19.64 -19.63
N GLN A 745 -28.37 20.11 -18.98
CA GLN A 745 -29.72 19.66 -19.26
C GLN A 745 -30.17 20.01 -20.68
N ARG A 746 -29.95 21.26 -21.12
CA ARG A 746 -30.31 21.74 -22.47
C ARG A 746 -29.58 20.98 -23.58
N GLU A 747 -28.27 20.79 -23.42
CA GLU A 747 -27.44 20.12 -24.43
C GLU A 747 -27.69 18.62 -24.50
N ALA A 748 -27.93 17.97 -23.35
CA ALA A 748 -28.11 16.52 -23.31
C ALA A 748 -29.54 16.07 -23.64
N SER A 749 -30.58 16.89 -23.40
CA SER A 749 -31.97 16.51 -23.70
C SER A 749 -32.33 16.63 -25.18
N SER A 750 -31.61 17.49 -25.92
CA SER A 750 -31.86 17.76 -27.33
C SER A 750 -31.15 16.80 -28.28
N CYS A 751 -30.21 15.99 -27.78
CA CYS A 751 -29.32 15.16 -28.61
C CYS A 751 -29.60 13.66 -28.44
N THR A 752 -29.32 12.91 -29.50
CA THR A 752 -29.19 11.45 -29.47
C THR A 752 -27.96 11.04 -28.66
N LEU A 753 -27.84 9.77 -28.25
CA LEU A 753 -26.66 9.30 -27.51
C LEU A 753 -25.38 9.44 -28.34
N THR A 754 -25.46 9.22 -29.65
CA THR A 754 -24.36 9.43 -30.60
C THR A 754 -23.95 10.87 -30.70
N GLN A 755 -24.91 11.77 -30.93
CA GLN A 755 -24.63 13.21 -31.02
C GLN A 755 -24.03 13.74 -29.72
N LEU A 756 -24.53 13.27 -28.57
CA LEU A 756 -23.97 13.60 -27.27
C LEU A 756 -22.52 13.12 -27.16
N THR A 757 -22.22 11.89 -27.59
CA THR A 757 -20.85 11.35 -27.58
C THR A 757 -19.92 12.21 -28.44
N SER A 758 -20.36 12.60 -29.64
CA SER A 758 -19.60 13.49 -30.52
C SER A 758 -19.41 14.90 -29.94
N LYS A 759 -20.29 15.38 -29.06
CA LYS A 759 -20.10 16.64 -28.30
C LYS A 759 -19.17 16.48 -27.09
N LEU A 760 -19.16 15.29 -26.47
CA LEU A 760 -18.32 14.98 -25.31
C LEU A 760 -16.83 14.91 -25.69
N ILE A 761 -16.49 14.31 -26.84
CA ILE A 761 -15.11 14.12 -27.31
C ILE A 761 -14.33 15.46 -27.36
N PRO A 762 -14.76 16.49 -28.13
CA PRO A 762 -14.09 17.80 -28.21
C PRO A 762 -14.39 18.75 -27.04
N GLU A 763 -15.06 18.29 -25.99
CA GLU A 763 -15.39 19.06 -24.78
C GLU A 763 -16.25 20.33 -25.00
N VAL A 764 -17.16 20.32 -25.97
CA VAL A 764 -17.99 21.50 -26.30
C VAL A 764 -18.78 22.01 -25.08
N ILE A 765 -19.34 21.08 -24.30
CA ILE A 765 -20.12 21.42 -23.10
C ILE A 765 -19.24 22.10 -22.02
N GLY A 766 -17.99 21.67 -21.88
CA GLY A 766 -17.05 22.28 -20.93
C GLY A 766 -16.77 23.74 -21.28
N ARG A 767 -16.48 24.02 -22.56
CA ARG A 767 -16.21 25.37 -23.08
C ARG A 767 -17.43 26.30 -22.96
N GLU A 768 -18.64 25.78 -23.18
CA GLU A 768 -19.87 26.56 -23.01
C GLU A 768 -20.13 26.93 -21.54
N ILE A 769 -19.87 26.00 -20.62
CA ILE A 769 -19.93 26.28 -19.18
C ILE A 769 -18.91 27.36 -18.82
N GLU A 770 -17.68 27.30 -19.32
CA GLU A 770 -16.68 28.35 -19.06
C GLU A 770 -17.16 29.72 -19.55
N LYS A 771 -17.61 29.83 -20.80
CA LYS A 771 -18.11 31.10 -21.38
C LYS A 771 -19.26 31.70 -20.57
N SER A 772 -20.23 30.88 -20.16
CA SER A 772 -21.43 31.34 -19.43
C SER A 772 -21.18 31.69 -17.96
N THR A 773 -20.12 31.13 -17.35
CA THR A 773 -19.80 31.32 -15.93
C THR A 773 -18.80 32.45 -15.68
N VAL A 774 -18.04 32.90 -16.70
CA VAL A 774 -17.10 34.03 -16.62
C VAL A 774 -17.73 35.29 -15.99
N GLY A 775 -18.99 35.60 -16.30
CA GLY A 775 -19.71 36.75 -15.73
C GLY A 775 -20.01 36.64 -14.22
N ILE A 776 -19.96 35.45 -13.64
CA ILE A 776 -20.11 35.23 -12.18
C ILE A 776 -18.72 35.15 -11.55
N TYR A 777 -17.90 34.21 -12.03
CA TYR A 777 -16.54 33.98 -11.56
C TYR A 777 -15.76 33.22 -12.64
N PRO A 778 -14.51 33.61 -12.95
CA PRO A 778 -13.73 32.92 -13.96
C PRO A 778 -13.39 31.50 -13.52
N LEU A 779 -13.68 30.51 -14.36
CA LEU A 779 -13.36 29.11 -14.14
C LEU A 779 -12.20 28.66 -15.04
N GLN A 780 -11.57 27.54 -14.66
CA GLN A 780 -10.58 26.80 -15.42
C GLN A 780 -10.81 25.30 -15.26
N ASN A 781 -10.35 24.52 -16.23
CA ASN A 781 -10.41 23.06 -16.22
C ASN A 781 -11.84 22.54 -15.99
N VAL A 782 -12.81 23.09 -16.73
CA VAL A 782 -14.19 22.64 -16.65
C VAL A 782 -14.38 21.44 -17.56
N HIS A 783 -14.65 20.28 -16.95
CA HIS A 783 -14.85 19.05 -17.71
C HIS A 783 -16.06 18.25 -17.22
N ILE A 784 -16.59 17.41 -18.10
CA ILE A 784 -17.50 16.34 -17.72
C ILE A 784 -16.66 15.19 -17.21
N ARG A 785 -16.53 15.12 -15.88
CA ARG A 785 -15.74 14.13 -15.15
C ARG A 785 -16.24 12.70 -15.39
N LYS A 786 -17.56 12.53 -15.41
CA LYS A 786 -18.16 11.20 -15.47
C LYS A 786 -19.52 11.20 -16.14
N VAL A 787 -19.76 10.18 -16.95
CA VAL A 787 -21.07 9.87 -17.56
C VAL A 787 -21.45 8.45 -17.17
N LYS A 788 -22.61 8.30 -16.53
CA LYS A 788 -23.16 6.98 -16.19
C LYS A 788 -24.47 6.78 -16.93
N LEU A 789 -24.58 5.67 -17.67
CA LEU A 789 -25.88 5.19 -18.12
C LEU A 789 -26.61 4.52 -16.95
N LEU A 790 -27.84 4.98 -16.65
CA LEU A 790 -28.68 4.43 -15.58
C LEU A 790 -29.73 3.48 -16.14
N LYS A 791 -30.36 3.84 -17.25
CA LYS A 791 -31.37 3.02 -17.92
C LYS A 791 -31.19 3.10 -19.43
N ALA A 792 -31.09 1.95 -20.07
CA ALA A 792 -31.10 1.83 -21.53
C ALA A 792 -32.54 1.59 -22.02
N PRO A 793 -32.90 2.04 -23.23
CA PRO A 793 -34.14 1.67 -23.89
C PRO A 793 -34.14 0.17 -24.26
N LYS A 794 -35.25 -0.32 -24.82
CA LYS A 794 -35.31 -1.68 -25.37
C LYS A 794 -34.24 -1.82 -26.47
N PHE A 795 -33.60 -2.98 -26.51
CA PHE A 795 -32.58 -3.27 -27.51
C PHE A 795 -33.20 -3.23 -28.92
N ASP A 796 -32.64 -2.38 -29.77
CA ASP A 796 -33.00 -2.27 -31.18
C ASP A 796 -31.77 -2.58 -32.03
N LEU A 797 -31.88 -3.65 -32.83
CA LEU A 797 -30.82 -4.10 -33.72
C LEU A 797 -30.59 -3.09 -34.86
N GLY A 798 -31.65 -2.45 -35.36
CA GLY A 798 -31.56 -1.50 -36.46
C GLY A 798 -30.72 -0.28 -36.08
N ALA A 799 -31.01 0.31 -34.92
CA ALA A 799 -30.23 1.41 -34.36
C ALA A 799 -28.76 1.04 -34.14
N LEU A 800 -28.46 -0.19 -33.68
CA LEU A 800 -27.08 -0.64 -33.50
C LEU A 800 -26.35 -0.82 -34.84
N MET A 801 -27.00 -1.36 -35.87
CA MET A 801 -26.40 -1.51 -37.20
C MET A 801 -26.10 -0.17 -37.84
N ALA A 802 -27.00 0.82 -37.66
CA ALA A 802 -26.76 2.18 -38.13
C ALA A 802 -25.51 2.83 -37.50
N LEU A 803 -25.16 2.48 -36.26
CA LEU A 803 -23.93 2.96 -35.59
C LEU A 803 -22.65 2.39 -36.17
N HIS A 804 -22.70 1.19 -36.74
CA HIS A 804 -21.54 0.49 -37.26
C HIS A 804 -21.44 0.57 -38.79
N GLY A 805 -22.50 1.00 -39.49
CA GLY A 805 -22.58 0.96 -40.95
C GLY A 805 -22.55 -0.48 -41.47
N GLU A 806 -23.09 -0.73 -42.67
CA GLU A 806 -22.85 -2.01 -43.34
C GLU A 806 -21.34 -2.18 -43.51
N SER A 807 -20.77 -3.20 -42.88
CA SER A 807 -19.43 -3.70 -43.17
C SER A 807 -19.45 -4.37 -44.54
N GLY A 808 -19.59 -3.58 -45.60
CA GLY A 808 -19.48 -3.99 -46.99
C GLY A 808 -18.06 -3.80 -47.48
N THR A 809 -17.20 -4.78 -47.22
CA THR A 809 -16.00 -5.18 -47.99
C THR A 809 -15.34 -6.34 -47.26
N ASP A 810 -15.25 -7.48 -47.94
CA ASP A 810 -14.37 -8.66 -47.69
C ASP A 810 -15.04 -10.04 -47.55
N ASP A 811 -16.30 -10.22 -47.97
CA ASP A 811 -16.82 -11.56 -48.30
C ASP A 811 -17.65 -11.50 -49.59
N GLN A 812 -16.98 -11.44 -50.76
CA GLN A 812 -17.63 -11.90 -51.99
C GLN A 812 -17.76 -13.44 -51.93
N GLY A 813 -18.82 -13.90 -51.28
CA GLY A 813 -19.25 -15.29 -51.31
C GLY A 813 -19.80 -15.65 -52.68
N GLN A 814 -19.10 -16.56 -53.36
CA GLN A 814 -19.52 -17.19 -54.62
C GLN A 814 -20.93 -17.78 -54.47
N LYS A 815 -21.85 -17.36 -55.34
CA LYS A 815 -23.22 -17.90 -55.40
C LYS A 815 -23.15 -19.34 -55.93
N VAL A 816 -23.43 -20.33 -55.07
CA VAL A 816 -23.63 -21.71 -55.50
C VAL A 816 -25.12 -21.93 -55.68
N GLU A 817 -25.57 -22.10 -56.93
CA GLU A 817 -26.91 -22.59 -57.23
C GLU A 817 -27.07 -24.02 -56.71
N ARG A 818 -28.18 -24.28 -56.02
CA ARG A 818 -28.62 -25.64 -55.69
C ARG A 818 -30.04 -25.81 -56.17
N GLU A 819 -30.19 -26.40 -57.35
CA GLU A 819 -31.41 -27.12 -57.70
C GLU A 819 -31.47 -28.43 -56.91
N PHE A 820 -32.49 -28.61 -56.07
CA PHE A 820 -33.15 -29.90 -55.93
C PHE A 820 -34.58 -29.72 -55.41
N LYS A 821 -35.55 -30.06 -56.25
CA LYS A 821 -37.00 -30.04 -55.97
C LYS A 821 -37.37 -31.18 -55.02
N GLU A 822 -38.11 -30.85 -53.97
CA GLU A 822 -38.85 -31.83 -53.16
C GLU A 822 -40.13 -32.23 -53.90
N ARG A 823 -40.26 -33.51 -54.26
CA ARG A 823 -41.51 -34.08 -54.80
C ARG A 823 -42.48 -34.29 -53.63
N VAL A 824 -43.53 -33.49 -53.59
CA VAL A 824 -44.71 -33.75 -52.76
C VAL A 824 -45.50 -34.89 -53.40
N LEU A 825 -45.63 -36.00 -52.69
CA LEU A 825 -46.70 -36.98 -52.91
C LEU A 825 -47.90 -36.52 -52.09
N ALA A 826 -48.91 -36.00 -52.78
CA ALA A 826 -50.30 -36.02 -52.31
C ALA A 826 -51.13 -36.61 -53.44
N GLU A 827 -51.84 -37.69 -53.13
CA GLU A 827 -52.86 -38.29 -53.98
C GLU A 827 -54.07 -37.34 -54.08
N VAL A 828 -54.67 -37.35 -55.29
CA VAL A 828 -55.93 -36.73 -55.76
C VAL A 828 -55.91 -35.24 -56.07
#